data_AF-A0A1T3CCU7-F1
#
_entry.id   AF-A0A1T3CCU7-F1
#
_cell.length_a   1.000
_cell.length_b   1.000
_cell.length_c   1.000
_cell.angle_alpha   90.00
_cell.angle_beta   90.00
_cell.angle_gamma   90.00
#
_symmetry.space_group_name_H-M   'P 1'
#
loop_
_entity.id
_entity.type
_entity.pdbx_description
1 polymer ?
#
loop_
_entity_poly.entity_id
_entity_poly.type
_entity_poly.pdbx_seq_one_letter_code
_entity_poly.pdbx_strand_id
1 'polypeptide(L)'
;MSAQTLKAAYYRGGSSKAVFLLEDDIPPPGNIRDALIKRLIGAPDPLQIDGMGGSRVVSSKVAIIRKSTRDEADVDYTFAQIGITDGVVRYDNNCGNISSAVGPFAITAGLVGKFRGGAPSLGHKDTQEVRIYNTGTKKLLVAHVPVDSKTGGVVEEGDFSIAGVPGTGAPILLDYSGTIGATLGKGLLPTQNITDTIQLGENQIPITICDVANLIVFVKAADVGMTGSETPDEINSNPEIIKVLSEVRGKGSMLVGRCSDWTRVDEQSPFIPLMAVMSPATESNGHLSVRLMLDNKCHESVAGTGSVCIAACSRIRGSVAHQQIRPGVDSEPTLQLQHPRGVMPVSVSVKEESQGKDIPIFQSLSFVRTARRVMSGELDVPSEVQFTPQKVNGVQNGHAEQTPPNVTEELCQFVADLRYEMIDPKMVAKVKELVIDQIGVAVGAAQGAESSEPFVKAVSTLQGTAIQDGSTVFTKGKTWLPQFAGMLNAAFVHTFDFDDTDADAIVHPGASVVPSVLAAGELANCDGKTLITAFTAAYEIICRIGRALGLGSYERGFHNTGTVGILGAVAGISKVRGLDVKQIANAFGLAGSFASGSMQFLENGSWNKRLHPAMAVHNAFIAVTMAEAGVLGSAKPLEGKWGMLHAYSTSATLEGLTDNLGKEWKFAKTAIKPWPACRMTHTSIQMVDELSTLYKGKPVKKIQVELSPGCWNIVGMPKQNKIHPQCIVDAQFSLYYQIAVSWLYGIDLQWRVYDLLADKKLNELTEKIDILSNEDVVTLEARMQVEWEDGTKANRAMVFPLGEPENPLSRDGIYKKFLGLVSHIYGNKKAQKIIATVENLESAHAQDLMSLL
;
A
#
# COMPACT_ATOMS: atom_id res chain seq x y z
N MET A 1 5.30 -6.65 35.45
CA MET A 1 5.35 -5.43 34.62
C MET A 1 5.95 -5.84 33.29
N SER A 2 5.19 -5.77 32.20
CA SER A 2 5.64 -6.24 30.87
C SER A 2 6.62 -5.24 30.26
N ALA A 3 7.67 -5.74 29.60
CA ALA A 3 8.57 -4.91 28.79
C ALA A 3 7.76 -4.20 27.68
N GLN A 4 8.11 -2.94 27.38
CA GLN A 4 7.55 -2.20 26.24
C GLN A 4 8.37 -2.52 25.00
N THR A 5 7.77 -2.64 23.82
CA THR A 5 8.50 -2.81 22.55
C THR A 5 8.42 -1.56 21.69
N LEU A 6 9.47 -1.30 20.90
CA LEU A 6 9.58 -0.15 20.00
C LEU A 6 9.91 -0.60 18.57
N LYS A 7 9.13 -0.17 17.59
CA LYS A 7 9.43 -0.45 16.18
C LYS A 7 10.69 0.27 15.73
N ALA A 8 11.59 -0.47 15.08
CA ALA A 8 12.83 0.07 14.57
C ALA A 8 13.29 -0.67 13.31
N ALA A 9 14.10 0.03 12.52
CA ALA A 9 14.93 -0.61 11.50
C ALA A 9 16.40 -0.38 11.81
N TYR A 10 17.26 -1.29 11.39
CA TYR A 10 18.70 -1.14 11.52
C TYR A 10 19.30 -1.08 10.13
N TYR A 11 19.94 0.04 9.80
CA TYR A 11 20.50 0.28 8.48
C TYR A 11 22.01 0.44 8.54
N ARG A 12 22.68 -0.10 7.53
CA ARG A 12 24.04 0.28 7.15
C ARG A 12 23.92 1.36 6.08
N GLY A 13 24.31 2.58 6.40
CA GLY A 13 24.43 3.69 5.45
C GLY A 13 25.89 4.07 5.29
N GLY A 14 26.45 3.95 4.09
CA GLY A 14 27.88 4.06 3.85
C GLY A 14 28.68 3.13 4.77
N SER A 15 29.74 3.64 5.40
CA SER A 15 30.55 2.90 6.39
C SER A 15 30.04 3.06 7.85
N SER A 16 28.75 3.37 8.06
CA SER A 16 28.16 3.52 9.40
C SER A 16 26.87 2.73 9.55
N LYS A 17 26.50 2.43 10.80
CA LYS A 17 25.23 1.82 11.16
C LYS A 17 24.43 2.76 12.07
N ALA A 18 23.12 2.74 11.96
CA ALA A 18 22.24 3.44 12.88
C ALA A 18 20.92 2.68 13.06
N VAL A 19 20.31 2.87 14.24
CA VAL A 19 18.90 2.54 14.48
C VAL A 19 18.05 3.64 13.87
N PHE A 20 17.07 3.27 13.05
CA PHE A 20 16.10 4.15 12.43
C PHE A 20 14.77 4.02 13.16
N LEU A 21 14.24 5.16 13.61
CA LEU A 21 13.01 5.27 14.38
C LEU A 21 12.08 6.28 13.70
N LEU A 22 10.77 6.05 13.80
CA LEU A 22 9.79 7.08 13.48
C LEU A 22 9.65 8.04 14.66
N GLU A 23 9.59 9.34 14.41
CA GLU A 23 9.52 10.35 15.48
C GLU A 23 8.26 10.20 16.35
N ASP A 24 7.14 9.79 15.75
CA ASP A 24 5.85 9.64 16.43
C ASP A 24 5.82 8.44 17.39
N ASP A 25 6.70 7.45 17.18
CA ASP A 25 6.77 6.23 17.98
C ASP A 25 7.62 6.40 19.25
N ILE A 26 8.34 7.51 19.36
CA ILE A 26 9.19 7.84 20.51
C ILE A 26 8.68 9.09 21.23
N PRO A 27 9.10 9.35 22.48
CA PRO A 27 8.75 10.55 23.23
C PRO A 27 9.14 11.83 22.46
N PRO A 28 8.51 12.98 22.73
CA PRO A 28 8.93 14.25 22.14
C PRO A 28 10.37 14.60 22.57
N PRO A 29 11.04 15.56 21.89
CA PRO A 29 12.39 15.98 22.27
C PRO A 29 12.49 16.34 23.75
N GLY A 30 13.46 15.77 24.46
CA GLY A 30 13.68 16.00 25.88
C GLY A 30 14.29 14.79 26.61
N ASN A 31 14.37 14.89 27.94
CA ASN A 31 15.10 13.92 28.78
C ASN A 31 14.62 12.47 28.62
N ILE A 32 13.32 12.26 28.40
CA ILE A 32 12.75 10.90 28.23
C ILE A 32 13.19 10.30 26.90
N ARG A 33 13.20 11.09 25.81
CA ARG A 33 13.73 10.65 24.51
C ARG A 33 15.21 10.31 24.62
N ASP A 34 15.99 11.13 25.32
CA ASP A 34 17.42 10.89 25.51
C ASP A 34 17.66 9.60 26.31
N ALA A 35 16.90 9.38 27.39
CA ALA A 35 16.98 8.14 28.16
C ALA A 35 16.65 6.90 27.30
N LEU A 36 15.59 6.98 26.49
CA LEU A 36 15.22 5.92 25.54
C LEU A 36 16.35 5.66 24.54
N ILE A 37 16.87 6.70 23.87
CA ILE A 37 17.93 6.56 22.86
C ILE A 37 19.20 5.96 23.46
N LYS A 38 19.61 6.43 24.65
CA LYS A 38 20.76 5.84 25.36
C LYS A 38 20.56 4.36 25.61
N ARG A 39 19.36 3.98 26.05
CA ARG A 39 19.06 2.58 26.37
C ARG A 39 18.99 1.69 25.14
N LEU A 40 18.37 2.15 24.06
CA LEU A 40 18.32 1.44 22.77
C LEU A 40 19.71 1.20 22.19
N ILE A 41 20.63 2.15 22.39
CA ILE A 41 22.01 2.04 21.93
C ILE A 41 22.87 1.22 22.90
N GLY A 42 22.55 1.19 24.19
CA GLY A 42 23.36 0.55 25.23
C GLY A 42 24.40 1.49 25.84
N ALA A 43 24.25 2.81 25.69
CA ALA A 43 25.15 3.80 26.29
C ALA A 43 24.78 4.08 27.77
N PRO A 44 25.74 4.37 28.66
CA PRO A 44 27.16 4.69 28.41
C PRO A 44 28.13 3.49 28.51
N ASP A 45 27.67 2.23 28.34
CA ASP A 45 28.60 1.09 28.32
C ASP A 45 29.58 1.23 27.13
N PRO A 46 30.91 1.18 27.34
CA PRO A 46 31.89 1.27 26.27
C PRO A 46 31.76 0.19 25.18
N LEU A 47 31.18 -0.97 25.53
CA LEU A 47 30.88 -2.02 24.56
C LEU A 47 29.51 -1.84 23.89
N GLN A 48 28.61 -1.12 24.56
CA GLN A 48 27.20 -0.97 24.19
C GLN A 48 26.51 -2.34 24.04
N ILE A 49 26.89 -3.31 24.88
CA ILE A 49 26.56 -4.73 24.72
C ILE A 49 25.07 -5.03 24.86
N ASP A 50 24.39 -4.21 25.67
CA ASP A 50 22.98 -4.35 26.00
C ASP A 50 22.11 -3.38 25.17
N GLY A 51 22.50 -3.15 23.93
CA GLY A 51 21.79 -2.32 22.96
C GLY A 51 22.26 -2.56 21.52
N MET A 52 21.74 -1.76 20.60
CA MET A 52 21.98 -1.88 19.15
C MET A 52 23.23 -1.13 18.66
N GLY A 53 23.96 -0.53 19.59
CA GLY A 53 25.17 0.23 19.36
C GLY A 53 26.40 -0.63 19.06
N GLY A 54 27.58 -0.07 19.34
CA GLY A 54 28.83 -0.81 19.36
C GLY A 54 30.00 0.07 19.78
N SER A 55 31.16 -0.55 20.05
CA SER A 55 32.36 0.10 20.61
C SER A 55 33.07 1.15 19.73
N ARG A 56 32.47 1.54 18.59
CA ARG A 56 33.02 2.56 17.68
C ARG A 56 31.96 3.61 17.34
N VAL A 57 32.41 4.86 17.15
CA VAL A 57 31.51 6.00 16.91
C VAL A 57 30.62 5.81 15.67
N VAL A 58 31.08 5.00 14.70
CA VAL A 58 30.36 4.65 13.47
C VAL A 58 29.15 3.73 13.67
N SER A 59 29.00 3.11 14.85
CA SER A 59 27.88 2.23 15.22
C SER A 59 26.99 2.77 16.34
N SER A 60 27.36 3.88 16.99
CA SER A 60 26.62 4.49 18.11
C SER A 60 25.75 5.66 17.63
N LYS A 61 24.70 5.36 16.86
CA LYS A 61 23.92 6.36 16.10
C LYS A 61 22.43 6.02 16.02
N VAL A 62 21.58 7.03 16.07
CA VAL A 62 20.14 6.92 15.78
C VAL A 62 19.74 7.93 14.71
N ALA A 63 18.85 7.52 13.80
CA ALA A 63 18.19 8.38 12.82
C ALA A 63 16.69 8.41 13.14
N ILE A 64 16.16 9.59 13.44
CA ILE A 64 14.75 9.80 13.75
C ILE A 64 14.12 10.48 12.55
N ILE A 65 13.14 9.82 11.95
CA ILE A 65 12.53 10.26 10.70
C ILE A 65 11.04 10.52 10.92
N ARG A 66 10.52 11.57 10.29
CA ARG A 66 9.07 11.77 10.13
C ARG A 66 8.77 12.34 8.76
N LYS A 67 7.51 12.27 8.35
CA LYS A 67 7.05 13.01 7.17
C LYS A 67 7.23 14.51 7.42
N SER A 68 7.77 15.23 6.43
CA SER A 68 7.92 16.67 6.57
C SER A 68 6.57 17.37 6.43
N THR A 69 6.40 18.47 7.16
CA THR A 69 5.29 19.42 6.96
C THR A 69 5.69 20.57 6.05
N ARG A 70 6.90 20.54 5.47
CA ARG A 70 7.45 21.58 4.60
C ARG A 70 7.23 21.21 3.14
N ASP A 71 6.88 22.16 2.29
CA ASP A 71 6.63 21.89 0.87
C ASP A 71 7.93 21.52 0.12
N GLU A 72 9.06 22.06 0.58
CA GLU A 72 10.39 21.82 0.00
C GLU A 72 11.02 20.47 0.40
N ALA A 73 10.43 19.73 1.35
CA ALA A 73 10.97 18.47 1.84
C ALA A 73 9.92 17.35 1.89
N ASP A 74 10.35 16.11 1.69
CA ASP A 74 9.47 14.94 1.79
C ASP A 74 9.52 14.37 3.21
N VAL A 75 10.70 14.37 3.84
CA VAL A 75 10.91 13.91 5.22
C VAL A 75 11.77 14.86 6.04
N ASP A 76 11.48 14.92 7.34
CA ASP A 76 12.36 15.50 8.35
C ASP A 76 13.27 14.40 8.91
N TYR A 77 14.56 14.70 8.98
CA TYR A 77 15.59 13.81 9.49
C TYR A 77 16.33 14.46 10.66
N THR A 78 16.18 13.88 11.84
CA THR A 78 17.00 14.21 13.01
C THR A 78 18.07 13.15 13.20
N PHE A 79 19.34 13.55 13.12
CA PHE A 79 20.47 12.68 13.43
C PHE A 79 20.82 12.80 14.91
N ALA A 80 20.94 11.68 15.60
CA ALA A 80 21.43 11.63 16.97
C ALA A 80 22.75 10.86 17.02
N GLN A 81 23.82 11.55 17.43
CA GLN A 81 25.11 10.95 17.75
C GLN A 81 25.16 10.70 19.27
N ILE A 82 25.41 9.45 19.66
CA ILE A 82 25.52 9.08 21.07
C ILE A 82 27.00 8.87 21.36
N GLY A 83 27.56 9.58 22.34
CA GLY A 83 28.93 9.38 22.77
C GLY A 83 29.07 8.06 23.53
N ILE A 84 30.13 7.31 23.23
CA ILE A 84 30.34 5.96 23.76
C ILE A 84 30.64 6.01 25.26
N THR A 85 31.54 6.91 25.67
CA THR A 85 32.00 7.03 27.06
C THR A 85 31.10 7.93 27.90
N ASP A 86 30.64 9.06 27.35
CA ASP A 86 29.86 10.06 28.09
C ASP A 86 28.34 9.81 28.03
N GLY A 87 27.87 8.96 27.10
CA GLY A 87 26.46 8.71 26.86
C GLY A 87 25.67 9.95 26.43
N VAL A 88 26.31 11.04 26.03
CA VAL A 88 25.63 12.29 25.68
C VAL A 88 25.04 12.17 24.26
N VAL A 89 23.76 12.50 24.12
CA VAL A 89 23.04 12.51 22.84
C VAL A 89 23.13 13.90 22.21
N ARG A 90 23.68 13.99 21.00
CA ARG A 90 23.89 15.25 20.27
C ARG A 90 23.07 15.26 18.98
N TYR A 91 22.30 16.32 18.76
CA TYR A 91 21.30 16.44 17.67
C TYR A 91 21.63 17.51 16.63
N ASP A 92 22.64 18.34 16.88
CA ASP A 92 22.98 19.55 16.11
C ASP A 92 23.86 19.28 14.88
N ASN A 93 24.00 18.01 14.48
CA ASN A 93 24.94 17.55 13.47
C ASN A 93 24.26 16.73 12.37
N ASN A 94 24.99 16.45 11.29
CA ASN A 94 24.57 15.52 10.25
C ASN A 94 25.66 14.49 9.96
N CYS A 95 25.27 13.24 9.73
CA CYS A 95 26.18 12.19 9.28
C CYS A 95 25.94 11.87 7.80
N GLY A 96 26.93 12.19 6.96
CA GLY A 96 26.85 11.94 5.52
C GLY A 96 26.67 10.46 5.14
N ASN A 97 27.20 9.56 5.97
CA ASN A 97 27.00 8.12 5.78
C ASN A 97 25.56 7.70 6.10
N ILE A 98 25.00 8.12 7.24
CA ILE A 98 23.62 7.75 7.62
C ILE A 98 22.59 8.42 6.72
N SER A 99 22.87 9.62 6.21
CA SER A 99 22.02 10.31 5.22
C SER A 99 21.74 9.45 3.97
N SER A 100 22.67 8.56 3.58
CA SER A 100 22.46 7.63 2.45
C SER A 100 21.36 6.60 2.67
N ALA A 101 21.04 6.28 3.93
CA ALA A 101 19.98 5.34 4.29
C ALA A 101 18.63 6.03 4.58
N VAL A 102 18.59 7.36 4.67
CA VAL A 102 17.34 8.11 4.94
C VAL A 102 16.35 8.00 3.79
N GLY A 103 16.80 8.19 2.54
CA GLY A 103 15.95 8.01 1.36
C GLY A 103 15.37 6.58 1.26
N PRO A 104 16.21 5.53 1.28
CA PRO A 104 15.76 4.14 1.34
C PRO A 104 14.76 3.85 2.46
N PHE A 105 15.03 4.31 3.68
CA PHE A 105 14.12 4.15 4.81
C PHE A 105 12.79 4.88 4.56
N ALA A 106 12.82 6.13 4.09
CA ALA A 106 11.63 6.93 3.84
C ALA A 106 10.73 6.32 2.76
N ILE A 107 11.31 5.78 1.68
CA ILE A 107 10.55 5.05 0.64
C ILE A 107 9.94 3.79 1.24
N THR A 108 10.74 2.99 1.94
CA THR A 108 10.29 1.72 2.56
C THR A 108 9.22 1.93 3.64
N ALA A 109 9.29 3.04 4.37
CA ALA A 109 8.35 3.43 5.42
C ALA A 109 7.12 4.19 4.87
N GLY A 110 7.00 4.37 3.55
CA GLY A 110 5.87 5.07 2.93
C GLY A 110 5.78 6.56 3.26
N LEU A 111 6.90 7.20 3.62
CA LEU A 111 6.95 8.62 3.98
C LEU A 111 7.10 9.53 2.76
N VAL A 112 7.60 8.99 1.64
CA VAL A 112 7.70 9.68 0.35
C VAL A 112 6.38 9.53 -0.41
N GLY A 113 5.88 10.62 -0.98
CA GLY A 113 4.63 10.65 -1.74
C GLY A 113 4.75 10.08 -3.16
N LYS A 114 4.21 10.80 -4.16
CA LYS A 114 4.27 10.40 -5.57
C LYS A 114 5.70 10.24 -6.07
N PHE A 115 5.90 9.29 -7.00
CA PHE A 115 7.19 9.08 -7.67
C PHE A 115 7.69 10.38 -8.31
N ARG A 116 8.99 10.65 -8.13
CA ARG A 116 9.70 11.79 -8.70
C ARG A 116 11.05 11.31 -9.19
N GLY A 117 11.24 11.31 -10.51
CA GLY A 117 12.49 10.87 -11.12
C GLY A 117 13.68 11.68 -10.60
N GLY A 118 14.70 11.00 -10.10
CA GLY A 118 15.94 11.57 -9.61
C GLY A 118 17.04 11.64 -10.67
N ALA A 119 18.19 12.17 -10.29
CA ALA A 119 19.38 12.13 -11.13
C ALA A 119 19.89 10.67 -11.26
N PRO A 120 20.38 10.27 -12.44
CA PRO A 120 21.04 8.98 -12.60
C PRO A 120 22.26 8.86 -11.69
N SER A 121 22.53 7.65 -11.21
CA SER A 121 23.65 7.37 -10.30
C SER A 121 24.46 6.18 -10.83
N LEU A 122 25.67 6.46 -11.34
CA LEU A 122 26.63 5.47 -11.85
C LEU A 122 26.01 4.34 -12.69
N GLY A 123 25.17 4.70 -13.68
CA GLY A 123 24.55 3.74 -14.61
C GLY A 123 23.13 3.31 -14.24
N HIS A 124 22.66 3.54 -13.01
CA HIS A 124 21.25 3.38 -12.65
C HIS A 124 20.44 4.59 -13.13
N LYS A 125 19.50 4.35 -14.06
CA LYS A 125 18.62 5.38 -14.64
C LYS A 125 17.33 5.58 -13.85
N ASP A 126 16.82 4.52 -13.26
CA ASP A 126 15.58 4.54 -12.48
C ASP A 126 15.92 4.90 -11.03
N THR A 127 15.89 6.20 -10.72
CA THR A 127 16.10 6.71 -9.36
C THR A 127 14.91 7.55 -8.90
N GLN A 128 14.61 7.48 -7.61
CA GLN A 128 13.64 8.31 -6.92
C GLN A 128 14.36 9.45 -6.19
N GLU A 129 13.95 10.69 -6.44
CA GLU A 129 14.36 11.86 -5.66
C GLU A 129 13.64 11.86 -4.29
N VAL A 130 14.41 11.96 -3.21
CA VAL A 130 13.90 12.15 -1.85
C VAL A 130 14.54 13.40 -1.25
N ARG A 131 13.72 14.43 -1.00
CA ARG A 131 14.14 15.69 -0.39
C ARG A 131 14.07 15.56 1.12
N ILE A 132 15.21 15.78 1.78
CA ILE A 132 15.41 15.48 3.20
C ILE A 132 15.76 16.79 3.91
N TYR A 133 14.88 17.24 4.79
CA TYR A 133 15.16 18.36 5.68
C TYR A 133 15.84 17.84 6.95
N ASN A 134 17.13 18.15 7.12
CA ASN A 134 17.84 17.78 8.35
C ASN A 134 17.53 18.79 9.45
N THR A 135 16.93 18.35 10.54
CA THR A 135 16.41 19.22 11.61
C THR A 135 17.51 19.84 12.47
N GLY A 136 18.66 19.16 12.61
CA GLY A 136 19.81 19.63 13.37
C GLY A 136 20.54 20.78 12.67
N THR A 137 20.87 20.59 11.40
CA THR A 137 21.56 21.59 10.56
C THR A 137 20.61 22.62 9.95
N LYS A 138 19.30 22.34 9.95
CA LYS A 138 18.27 23.18 9.31
C LYS A 138 18.53 23.40 7.82
N LYS A 139 18.99 22.36 7.13
CA LYS A 139 19.32 22.40 5.70
C LYS A 139 18.64 21.26 4.95
N LEU A 140 18.40 21.52 3.67
CA LEU A 140 17.89 20.54 2.73
C LEU A 140 19.06 19.78 2.07
N LEU A 141 18.92 18.47 1.98
CA LEU A 141 19.76 17.62 1.13
C LEU A 141 18.85 16.71 0.31
N VAL A 142 19.34 16.24 -0.84
CA VAL A 142 18.57 15.41 -1.77
C VAL A 142 19.25 14.06 -1.93
N ALA A 143 18.50 12.98 -1.78
CA ALA A 143 18.96 11.63 -2.08
C ALA A 143 18.31 11.15 -3.39
N HIS A 144 19.11 10.67 -4.33
CA HIS A 144 18.63 9.98 -5.53
C HIS A 144 18.83 8.48 -5.31
N VAL A 145 17.74 7.80 -5.00
CA VAL A 145 17.73 6.40 -4.56
C VAL A 145 17.39 5.50 -5.74
N PRO A 146 18.22 4.52 -6.10
CA PRO A 146 17.85 3.51 -7.09
C PRO A 146 16.58 2.76 -6.69
N VAL A 147 15.61 2.67 -7.60
CA VAL A 147 14.33 1.99 -7.39
C VAL A 147 13.99 1.08 -8.57
N ASP A 148 13.19 0.06 -8.31
CA ASP A 148 12.62 -0.80 -9.35
C ASP A 148 11.46 -0.05 -10.03
N SER A 149 11.53 0.12 -11.35
CA SER A 149 10.57 0.93 -12.11
C SER A 149 9.16 0.34 -12.19
N LYS A 150 8.97 -0.94 -11.85
CA LYS A 150 7.64 -1.58 -11.84
C LYS A 150 6.98 -1.51 -10.46
N THR A 151 7.75 -1.72 -9.40
CA THR A 151 7.25 -1.84 -8.02
C THR A 151 7.41 -0.57 -7.20
N GLY A 152 8.30 0.35 -7.61
CA GLY A 152 8.70 1.51 -6.82
C GLY A 152 9.55 1.17 -5.59
N GLY A 153 9.92 -0.11 -5.41
CA GLY A 153 10.72 -0.59 -4.29
C GLY A 153 12.19 -0.16 -4.39
N VAL A 154 12.84 0.02 -3.23
CA VAL A 154 14.28 0.37 -3.17
C VAL A 154 15.12 -0.79 -3.69
N VAL A 155 16.07 -0.48 -4.57
CA VAL A 155 17.10 -1.42 -5.03
C VAL A 155 18.33 -1.24 -4.13
N GLU A 156 18.68 -2.28 -3.35
CA GLU A 156 19.85 -2.25 -2.46
C GLU A 156 21.10 -2.92 -3.09
N GLU A 157 20.90 -3.83 -4.03
CA GLU A 157 21.96 -4.59 -4.70
C GLU A 157 22.51 -3.85 -5.93
N GLY A 158 23.81 -4.01 -6.19
CA GLY A 158 24.51 -3.35 -7.30
C GLY A 158 26.00 -3.70 -7.28
N ASP A 159 26.77 -3.16 -8.23
CA ASP A 159 28.21 -3.43 -8.42
C ASP A 159 29.12 -2.32 -7.87
N PHE A 160 28.54 -1.24 -7.33
CA PHE A 160 29.32 -0.13 -6.78
C PHE A 160 29.91 -0.48 -5.40
N SER A 161 31.20 -0.23 -5.22
CA SER A 161 31.92 -0.42 -3.96
C SER A 161 32.35 0.92 -3.36
N ILE A 162 32.43 0.99 -2.03
CA ILE A 162 32.97 2.14 -1.30
C ILE A 162 34.05 1.68 -0.33
N ALA A 163 35.09 2.50 -0.19
CA ALA A 163 36.20 2.19 0.72
C ALA A 163 35.72 1.97 2.16
N GLY A 164 36.17 0.88 2.79
CA GLY A 164 35.83 0.53 4.17
C GLY A 164 34.51 -0.20 4.37
N VAL A 165 33.80 -0.60 3.31
CA VAL A 165 32.60 -1.46 3.38
C VAL A 165 32.83 -2.74 2.57
N PRO A 166 32.58 -3.94 3.15
CA PRO A 166 32.66 -5.19 2.39
C PRO A 166 31.57 -5.30 1.32
N GLY A 167 31.93 -5.82 0.15
CA GLY A 167 31.00 -6.10 -0.96
C GLY A 167 30.62 -4.85 -1.78
N THR A 168 29.52 -4.98 -2.53
CA THR A 168 28.99 -3.96 -3.42
C THR A 168 27.52 -3.68 -3.09
N GLY A 169 26.95 -2.61 -3.66
CA GLY A 169 25.54 -2.28 -3.53
C GLY A 169 25.10 -1.23 -4.52
N ALA A 170 23.81 -0.89 -4.52
CA ALA A 170 23.26 0.12 -5.40
C ALA A 170 23.83 1.53 -5.07
N PRO A 171 24.21 2.32 -6.08
CA PRO A 171 24.82 3.64 -5.88
C PRO A 171 23.74 4.69 -5.59
N ILE A 172 23.74 5.23 -4.37
CA ILE A 172 22.87 6.34 -3.94
C ILE A 172 23.65 7.65 -4.05
N LEU A 173 23.20 8.54 -4.93
CA LEU A 173 23.76 9.87 -5.07
C LEU A 173 23.13 10.80 -4.02
N LEU A 174 23.97 11.43 -3.20
CA LEU A 174 23.54 12.42 -2.22
C LEU A 174 24.00 13.80 -2.64
N ASP A 175 23.06 14.72 -2.89
CA ASP A 175 23.34 16.12 -3.18
C ASP A 175 23.19 17.00 -1.93
N TYR A 176 24.27 17.72 -1.63
CA TYR A 176 24.43 18.63 -0.50
C TYR A 176 24.55 20.09 -0.95
N SER A 177 24.25 20.42 -2.21
CA SER A 177 24.25 21.79 -2.74
C SER A 177 23.43 22.76 -1.86
N GLY A 178 22.32 22.29 -1.26
CA GLY A 178 21.46 23.04 -0.35
C GLY A 178 22.00 23.26 1.09
N THR A 179 23.24 22.84 1.38
CA THR A 179 23.79 22.84 2.75
C THR A 179 24.83 23.92 3.03
N ILE A 180 24.91 24.96 2.19
CA ILE A 180 25.77 26.12 2.43
C ILE A 180 25.34 26.83 3.73
N GLY A 181 26.31 27.15 4.59
CA GLY A 181 26.08 27.75 5.89
C GLY A 181 25.36 26.81 6.86
N ALA A 182 25.67 25.51 6.84
CA ALA A 182 25.01 24.48 7.66
C ALA A 182 25.24 24.69 9.16
N THR A 183 26.39 25.24 9.56
CA THR A 183 26.74 25.40 10.97
C THR A 183 26.48 26.81 11.49
N LEU A 184 26.83 27.84 10.72
CA LEU A 184 26.82 29.24 11.18
C LEU A 184 25.74 30.09 10.51
N GLY A 185 25.17 29.64 9.40
CA GLY A 185 24.20 30.43 8.63
C GLY A 185 24.80 31.68 7.97
N LYS A 186 26.13 31.80 7.89
CA LYS A 186 26.85 32.97 7.36
C LYS A 186 27.35 32.80 5.91
N GLY A 187 26.74 31.88 5.16
CA GLY A 187 27.15 31.56 3.78
C GLY A 187 28.36 30.63 3.69
N LEU A 188 28.98 30.58 2.51
CA LEU A 188 30.09 29.66 2.19
C LEU A 188 31.36 29.95 2.99
N LEU A 189 31.72 31.24 3.11
CA LEU A 189 32.89 31.74 3.82
C LEU A 189 32.42 32.57 5.04
N PRO A 190 32.33 31.99 6.24
CA PRO A 190 31.72 32.66 7.40
C PRO A 190 32.51 33.87 7.92
N THR A 191 33.81 33.98 7.61
CA THR A 191 34.65 35.15 7.89
C THR A 191 34.57 36.21 6.80
N GLN A 192 33.90 35.92 5.68
CA GLN A 192 33.85 36.72 4.45
C GLN A 192 35.18 36.83 3.69
N ASN A 193 36.25 36.22 4.21
CA ASN A 193 37.56 36.17 3.56
C ASN A 193 37.74 34.81 2.87
N ILE A 194 38.34 34.81 1.67
CA ILE A 194 38.75 33.56 0.99
C ILE A 194 39.86 32.87 1.79
N THR A 195 40.77 33.69 2.32
CA THR A 195 41.90 33.26 3.14
C THR A 195 42.04 34.24 4.29
N ASP A 196 41.98 33.73 5.51
CA ASP A 196 42.31 34.43 6.75
C ASP A 196 43.77 34.14 7.11
N THR A 197 44.36 34.98 7.96
CA THR A 197 45.71 34.79 8.48
C THR A 197 45.66 34.59 9.98
N ILE A 198 46.32 33.54 10.49
CA ILE A 198 46.49 33.32 11.92
C ILE A 198 47.98 33.31 12.29
N GLN A 199 48.28 33.75 13.51
CA GLN A 199 49.62 33.58 14.09
C GLN A 199 49.78 32.12 14.54
N LEU A 200 50.90 31.47 14.25
CA LEU A 200 51.29 30.16 14.78
C LEU A 200 52.77 30.20 15.16
N GLY A 201 53.08 30.19 16.45
CA GLY A 201 54.43 30.53 16.92
C GLY A 201 54.85 31.94 16.48
N GLU A 202 56.00 32.08 15.84
CA GLU A 202 56.49 33.35 15.26
C GLU A 202 55.99 33.61 13.84
N ASN A 203 55.37 32.61 13.18
CA ASN A 203 54.94 32.69 11.80
C ASN A 203 53.47 33.13 11.67
N GLN A 204 53.16 33.78 10.55
CA GLN A 204 51.78 33.98 10.10
C GLN A 204 51.46 32.98 9.00
N ILE A 205 50.40 32.20 9.17
CA ILE A 205 50.01 31.17 8.20
C ILE A 205 48.62 31.43 7.64
N PRO A 206 48.39 31.15 6.34
CA PRO A 206 47.08 31.28 5.73
C PRO A 206 46.18 30.10 6.10
N ILE A 207 44.91 30.39 6.41
CA ILE A 207 43.86 29.39 6.56
C ILE A 207 42.64 29.81 5.74
N THR A 208 41.84 28.83 5.30
CA THR A 208 40.49 29.11 4.80
C THR A 208 39.49 28.49 5.76
N ILE A 209 38.37 29.17 6.01
CA ILE A 209 37.25 28.59 6.77
C ILE A 209 36.05 28.49 5.85
N CYS A 210 35.51 27.30 5.66
CA CYS A 210 34.37 27.04 4.77
C CYS A 210 33.24 26.34 5.54
N ASP A 211 31.99 26.73 5.27
CA ASP A 211 30.78 26.18 5.90
C ASP A 211 29.82 25.63 4.82
N VAL A 212 29.97 24.34 4.48
CA VAL A 212 29.03 23.60 3.62
C VAL A 212 28.97 22.17 4.11
N ALA A 213 27.78 21.70 4.48
CA ALA A 213 27.54 20.40 5.15
C ALA A 213 28.24 20.23 6.51
N ASN A 214 29.39 20.87 6.73
CA ASN A 214 30.16 21.00 7.95
C ASN A 214 31.05 22.24 7.90
N LEU A 215 31.40 22.78 9.06
CA LEU A 215 32.34 23.89 9.20
C LEU A 215 33.77 23.35 9.34
N ILE A 216 34.66 23.74 8.42
CA ILE A 216 36.03 23.21 8.36
C ILE A 216 37.05 24.35 8.25
N VAL A 217 38.11 24.25 9.05
CA VAL A 217 39.34 25.04 8.92
C VAL A 217 40.32 24.27 8.04
N PHE A 218 40.78 24.91 6.96
CA PHE A 218 41.71 24.36 5.99
C PHE A 218 43.08 24.98 6.17
N VAL A 219 44.12 24.14 6.26
CA VAL A 219 45.52 24.57 6.39
C VAL A 219 46.41 23.71 5.49
N LYS A 220 47.52 24.26 5.01
CA LYS A 220 48.50 23.47 4.25
C LYS A 220 49.33 22.62 5.20
N ALA A 221 49.69 21.41 4.77
CA ALA A 221 50.53 20.51 5.54
C ALA A 221 51.86 21.16 5.92
N ALA A 222 52.54 21.80 4.97
CA ALA A 222 53.84 22.42 5.18
C ALA A 222 53.82 23.52 6.26
N ASP A 223 52.70 24.26 6.39
CA ASP A 223 52.55 25.36 7.34
C ASP A 223 52.38 24.88 8.79
N VAL A 224 52.07 23.60 8.99
CA VAL A 224 51.91 22.95 10.31
C VAL A 224 52.97 21.87 10.56
N GLY A 225 54.05 21.87 9.78
CA GLY A 225 55.16 20.91 9.94
C GLY A 225 54.83 19.49 9.49
N MET A 226 53.84 19.32 8.61
CA MET A 226 53.43 18.04 8.04
C MET A 226 53.76 17.97 6.54
N THR A 227 53.91 16.75 6.02
CA THR A 227 54.01 16.44 4.59
C THR A 227 52.63 16.29 3.93
N GLY A 228 51.61 15.89 4.70
CA GLY A 228 50.28 15.55 4.21
C GLY A 228 50.15 14.09 3.73
N SER A 229 51.21 13.29 3.89
CA SER A 229 51.25 11.86 3.58
C SER A 229 51.17 10.96 4.82
N GLU A 230 51.23 11.54 6.02
CA GLU A 230 51.23 10.83 7.31
C GLU A 230 50.02 9.90 7.43
N THR A 231 50.21 8.75 8.07
CA THR A 231 49.14 7.84 8.44
C THR A 231 48.36 8.38 9.65
N PRO A 232 47.11 7.91 9.87
CA PRO A 232 46.37 8.26 11.07
C PRO A 232 47.14 7.95 12.35
N ASP A 233 47.87 6.83 12.40
CA ASP A 233 48.65 6.44 13.59
C ASP A 233 49.84 7.38 13.83
N GLU A 234 50.56 7.79 12.79
CA GLU A 234 51.65 8.78 12.90
C GLU A 234 51.15 10.13 13.43
N ILE A 235 49.96 10.58 13.02
CA ILE A 235 49.36 11.81 13.53
C ILE A 235 48.86 11.63 14.97
N ASN A 236 48.07 10.58 15.21
CA ASN A 236 47.38 10.36 16.48
C ASN A 236 48.32 10.02 17.64
N SER A 237 49.51 9.45 17.34
CA SER A 237 50.53 9.13 18.33
C SER A 237 51.54 10.26 18.57
N ASN A 238 51.44 11.39 17.86
CA ASN A 238 52.37 12.51 17.97
C ASN A 238 51.73 13.72 18.68
N PRO A 239 52.04 13.94 19.97
CA PRO A 239 51.44 15.03 20.76
C PRO A 239 51.75 16.43 20.22
N GLU A 240 52.91 16.64 19.60
CA GLU A 240 53.30 17.95 19.06
C GLU A 240 52.47 18.32 17.83
N ILE A 241 52.24 17.36 16.93
CA ILE A 241 51.34 17.56 15.79
C ILE A 241 49.94 17.87 16.30
N ILE A 242 49.39 17.07 17.22
CA ILE A 242 48.04 17.31 17.78
C ILE A 242 47.94 18.70 18.40
N LYS A 243 48.96 19.15 19.15
CA LYS A 243 48.99 20.48 19.76
C LYS A 243 48.93 21.60 18.71
N VAL A 244 49.74 21.52 17.66
CA VAL A 244 49.75 22.50 16.56
C VAL A 244 48.39 22.55 15.86
N LEU A 245 47.85 21.38 15.53
CA LEU A 245 46.55 21.25 14.87
C LEU A 245 45.40 21.78 15.74
N SER A 246 45.45 21.55 17.05
CA SER A 246 44.50 22.12 18.02
C SER A 246 44.61 23.65 18.12
N GLU A 247 45.81 24.21 18.05
CA GLU A 247 46.02 25.67 18.03
C GLU A 247 45.41 26.30 16.77
N VAL A 248 45.67 25.72 15.59
CA VAL A 248 45.08 26.16 14.31
C VAL A 248 43.55 26.08 14.37
N ARG A 249 43.01 24.95 14.81
CA ARG A 249 41.56 24.75 14.97
C ARG A 249 40.97 25.78 15.94
N GLY A 250 41.60 26.00 17.10
CA GLY A 250 41.16 26.94 18.11
C GLY A 250 41.14 28.39 17.60
N LYS A 251 42.20 28.82 16.92
CA LYS A 251 42.26 30.16 16.31
C LYS A 251 41.26 30.34 15.17
N GLY A 252 41.08 29.33 14.32
CA GLY A 252 40.00 29.33 13.33
C GLY A 252 38.62 29.42 13.98
N SER A 253 38.40 28.70 15.08
CA SER A 253 37.16 28.74 15.87
C SER A 253 36.90 30.12 16.49
N MET A 254 37.95 30.83 16.91
CA MET A 254 37.84 32.22 17.38
C MET A 254 37.36 33.18 16.28
N LEU A 255 37.91 33.08 15.06
CA LEU A 255 37.55 33.97 13.94
C LEU A 255 36.07 33.91 13.57
N VAL A 256 35.44 32.75 13.76
CA VAL A 256 34.00 32.56 13.48
C VAL A 256 33.10 32.75 14.70
N GLY A 257 33.67 33.13 15.85
CA GLY A 257 32.94 33.42 17.08
C GLY A 257 32.44 32.18 17.83
N ARG A 258 33.07 31.01 17.62
CA ARG A 258 32.73 29.77 18.32
C ARG A 258 33.56 29.52 19.59
N CYS A 259 34.66 30.24 19.73
CA CYS A 259 35.57 30.11 20.86
C CYS A 259 36.11 31.49 21.25
N SER A 260 36.20 31.79 22.55
CA SER A 260 36.78 33.06 23.04
C SER A 260 38.29 32.99 23.24
N ASP A 261 38.81 31.78 23.46
CA ASP A 261 40.22 31.50 23.74
C ASP A 261 40.58 30.15 23.12
N TRP A 262 41.47 30.17 22.13
CA TRP A 262 41.85 28.97 21.37
C TRP A 262 42.34 27.81 22.25
N THR A 263 42.91 28.10 23.42
CA THR A 263 43.39 27.05 24.35
C THR A 263 42.25 26.24 24.97
N ARG A 264 41.02 26.78 24.92
CA ARG A 264 39.81 26.17 25.47
C ARG A 264 38.87 25.66 24.37
N VAL A 265 39.35 25.47 23.15
CA VAL A 265 38.52 25.06 22.01
C VAL A 265 37.78 23.74 22.23
N ASP A 266 38.41 22.78 22.91
CA ASP A 266 37.80 21.48 23.21
C ASP A 266 36.67 21.58 24.23
N GLU A 267 36.74 22.58 25.14
CA GLU A 267 35.68 22.86 26.12
C GLU A 267 34.53 23.67 25.49
N GLN A 268 34.87 24.73 24.75
CA GLN A 268 33.91 25.73 24.29
C GLN A 268 33.24 25.39 22.96
N SER A 269 33.94 24.65 22.10
CA SER A 269 33.44 24.26 20.79
C SER A 269 33.85 22.82 20.49
N PRO A 270 33.38 21.83 21.26
CA PRO A 270 33.75 20.44 21.04
C PRO A 270 33.36 19.99 19.62
N PHE A 271 34.23 19.21 18.97
CA PHE A 271 34.08 18.66 17.62
C PHE A 271 34.08 19.64 16.43
N ILE A 272 33.59 20.88 16.58
CA ILE A 272 33.44 21.86 15.47
C ILE A 272 34.29 23.11 15.76
N PRO A 273 34.91 23.77 14.76
CA PRO A 273 35.06 23.31 13.38
C PRO A 273 35.89 22.03 13.30
N LEU A 274 35.66 21.23 12.26
CA LEU A 274 36.63 20.23 11.85
C LEU A 274 37.87 20.91 11.31
N MET A 275 38.94 20.16 11.16
CA MET A 275 40.16 20.67 10.56
C MET A 275 40.64 19.71 9.47
N ALA A 276 41.06 20.26 8.34
CA ALA A 276 41.56 19.51 7.20
C ALA A 276 42.92 20.04 6.78
N VAL A 277 43.94 19.18 6.91
CA VAL A 277 45.31 19.45 6.47
C VAL A 277 45.43 19.03 5.01
N MET A 278 45.89 19.94 4.16
CA MET A 278 45.91 19.78 2.70
C MET A 278 47.32 19.73 2.14
N SER A 279 47.52 18.87 1.15
CA SER A 279 48.74 18.80 0.34
C SER A 279 48.41 18.34 -1.08
N PRO A 280 49.28 18.56 -2.07
CA PRO A 280 49.11 17.95 -3.38
C PRO A 280 49.03 16.43 -3.27
N ALA A 281 48.14 15.81 -4.05
CA ALA A 281 48.02 14.35 -4.07
C ALA A 281 49.30 13.69 -4.59
N THR A 282 49.76 12.66 -3.88
CA THR A 282 50.94 11.85 -4.24
C THR A 282 50.59 10.74 -5.23
N GLU A 283 49.36 10.21 -5.18
CA GLU A 283 48.89 9.18 -6.11
C GLU A 283 48.44 9.79 -7.43
N SER A 284 48.74 9.14 -8.57
CA SER A 284 48.46 9.68 -9.90
C SER A 284 46.96 9.90 -10.18
N ASN A 285 46.07 9.10 -9.57
CA ASN A 285 44.62 9.22 -9.66
C ASN A 285 44.00 10.21 -8.65
N GLY A 286 44.79 10.77 -7.72
CA GLY A 286 44.34 11.76 -6.75
C GLY A 286 44.53 13.20 -7.25
N HIS A 287 43.61 14.10 -6.87
CA HIS A 287 43.69 15.52 -7.18
C HIS A 287 44.17 16.37 -6.00
N LEU A 288 43.83 15.96 -4.77
CA LEU A 288 44.14 16.64 -3.51
C LEU A 288 44.30 15.59 -2.40
N SER A 289 45.37 15.66 -1.61
CA SER A 289 45.53 14.83 -0.41
C SER A 289 45.02 15.57 0.82
N VAL A 290 44.23 14.88 1.64
CA VAL A 290 43.64 15.43 2.87
C VAL A 290 43.91 14.54 4.08
N ARG A 291 44.18 15.19 5.22
CA ARG A 291 44.07 14.60 6.57
C ARG A 291 42.98 15.33 7.34
N LEU A 292 41.82 14.68 7.44
CA LEU A 292 40.67 15.22 8.14
C LEU A 292 40.75 14.84 9.62
N MET A 293 40.79 15.85 10.48
CA MET A 293 40.75 15.70 11.93
C MET A 293 39.32 15.80 12.44
N LEU A 294 38.90 14.80 13.21
CA LEU A 294 37.62 14.73 13.90
C LEU A 294 37.90 14.39 15.37
N ASP A 295 37.44 15.23 16.29
CA ASP A 295 37.70 15.04 17.73
C ASP A 295 39.21 14.89 18.06
N ASN A 296 40.03 15.77 17.50
CA ASN A 296 41.49 15.77 17.63
C ASN A 296 42.18 14.45 17.21
N LYS A 297 41.50 13.61 16.42
CA LYS A 297 42.06 12.40 15.82
C LYS A 297 41.94 12.44 14.31
N CYS A 298 42.98 11.98 13.62
CA CYS A 298 42.96 11.81 12.19
C CYS A 298 42.00 10.68 11.82
N HIS A 299 41.06 11.00 10.95
CA HIS A 299 40.12 10.04 10.39
C HIS A 299 40.84 9.12 9.38
N GLU A 300 40.55 7.83 9.38
CA GLU A 300 41.20 6.85 8.47
C GLU A 300 40.81 7.04 6.98
N SER A 301 39.79 7.82 6.71
CA SER A 301 39.27 8.18 5.38
C SER A 301 38.81 9.65 5.42
N VAL A 302 37.73 10.02 4.75
CA VAL A 302 37.11 11.36 4.83
C VAL A 302 35.62 11.20 5.10
N ALA A 303 35.08 11.98 6.04
CA ALA A 303 33.65 12.01 6.28
C ALA A 303 32.91 12.57 5.06
N GLY A 304 31.75 12.00 4.68
CA GLY A 304 31.01 12.46 3.49
C GLY A 304 30.69 13.97 3.49
N THR A 305 30.22 14.49 4.64
CA THR A 305 30.00 15.94 4.82
C THR A 305 31.30 16.74 4.73
N GLY A 306 32.42 16.19 5.20
CA GLY A 306 33.74 16.79 5.04
C GLY A 306 34.18 16.85 3.58
N SER A 307 33.97 15.77 2.83
CA SER A 307 34.32 15.68 1.41
C SER A 307 33.59 16.72 0.56
N VAL A 308 32.33 17.00 0.88
CA VAL A 308 31.52 18.06 0.26
C VAL A 308 32.10 19.44 0.53
N CYS A 309 32.45 19.75 1.79
CA CYS A 309 33.04 21.03 2.15
C CYS A 309 34.40 21.24 1.48
N ILE A 310 35.23 20.18 1.42
CA ILE A 310 36.52 20.20 0.72
C ILE A 310 36.31 20.45 -0.78
N ALA A 311 35.36 19.76 -1.41
CA ALA A 311 35.06 19.94 -2.83
C ALA A 311 34.58 21.36 -3.13
N ALA A 312 33.70 21.92 -2.29
CA ALA A 312 33.28 23.31 -2.40
C ALA A 312 34.47 24.28 -2.28
N CYS A 313 35.29 24.11 -1.23
CA CYS A 313 36.46 24.95 -0.98
C CYS A 313 37.49 24.88 -2.13
N SER A 314 37.65 23.73 -2.77
CA SER A 314 38.55 23.54 -3.91
C SER A 314 38.17 24.36 -5.16
N ARG A 315 36.92 24.84 -5.24
CA ARG A 315 36.42 25.68 -6.34
C ARG A 315 36.43 27.17 -6.02
N ILE A 316 36.88 27.55 -4.82
CA ILE A 316 37.07 28.95 -4.42
C ILE A 316 38.49 29.35 -4.79
N ARG A 317 38.66 30.16 -5.84
CA ARG A 317 39.98 30.59 -6.30
C ARG A 317 40.73 31.32 -5.19
N GLY A 318 41.95 30.89 -4.91
CA GLY A 318 42.78 31.47 -3.85
C GLY A 318 42.58 30.88 -2.46
N SER A 319 41.62 29.97 -2.25
CA SER A 319 41.50 29.23 -0.99
C SER A 319 42.68 28.28 -0.77
N VAL A 320 42.91 27.86 0.47
CA VAL A 320 43.94 26.85 0.78
C VAL A 320 43.71 25.56 0.00
N ALA A 321 42.47 25.08 -0.13
CA ALA A 321 42.18 23.86 -0.90
C ALA A 321 42.49 24.04 -2.40
N HIS A 322 42.07 25.15 -3.00
CA HIS A 322 42.35 25.47 -4.42
C HIS A 322 43.85 25.62 -4.68
N GLN A 323 44.63 26.11 -3.72
CA GLN A 323 46.09 26.21 -3.87
C GLN A 323 46.81 24.85 -3.84
N GLN A 324 46.13 23.77 -3.41
CA GLN A 324 46.74 22.45 -3.25
C GLN A 324 46.22 21.41 -4.25
N ILE A 325 45.16 21.70 -5.00
CA ILE A 325 44.72 20.83 -6.10
C ILE A 325 45.72 20.88 -7.26
N ARG A 326 45.79 19.81 -8.05
CA ARG A 326 46.59 19.80 -9.28
C ARG A 326 46.08 20.83 -10.31
N PRO A 327 46.96 21.41 -11.14
CA PRO A 327 46.54 22.35 -12.19
C PRO A 327 45.46 21.77 -13.11
N GLY A 328 44.42 22.54 -13.40
CA GLY A 328 43.32 22.17 -14.32
C GLY A 328 42.13 21.45 -13.64
N VAL A 329 42.32 20.91 -12.44
CA VAL A 329 41.28 20.16 -11.69
C VAL A 329 40.07 21.02 -11.32
N ASP A 330 40.24 22.34 -11.17
CA ASP A 330 39.17 23.28 -10.83
C ASP A 330 38.04 23.32 -11.87
N SER A 331 38.33 22.91 -13.11
CA SER A 331 37.37 22.77 -14.20
C SER A 331 36.70 21.40 -14.30
N GLU A 332 37.19 20.39 -13.57
CA GLU A 332 36.64 19.04 -13.65
C GLU A 332 35.34 18.88 -12.84
N PRO A 333 34.38 18.06 -13.31
CA PRO A 333 33.11 17.84 -12.61
C PRO A 333 33.24 16.93 -11.38
N THR A 334 34.43 16.40 -11.11
CA THR A 334 34.71 15.49 -10.00
C THR A 334 36.07 15.82 -9.37
N LEU A 335 36.11 15.88 -8.05
CA LEU A 335 37.33 15.99 -7.26
C LEU A 335 37.70 14.63 -6.68
N GLN A 336 38.86 14.12 -7.05
CA GLN A 336 39.42 12.88 -6.53
C GLN A 336 40.21 13.16 -5.24
N LEU A 337 39.59 12.93 -4.08
CA LEU A 337 40.20 13.20 -2.77
C LEU A 337 41.01 12.00 -2.29
N GLN A 338 42.33 12.13 -2.27
CA GLN A 338 43.22 11.14 -1.68
C GLN A 338 43.20 11.26 -0.15
N HIS A 339 42.98 10.13 0.52
CA HIS A 339 42.95 9.99 1.97
C HIS A 339 43.70 8.72 2.39
N PRO A 340 43.94 8.46 3.69
CA PRO A 340 44.82 7.35 4.11
C PRO A 340 44.46 5.95 3.58
N ARG A 341 43.18 5.70 3.28
CA ARG A 341 42.69 4.43 2.73
C ARG A 341 42.43 4.39 1.22
N GLY A 342 42.88 5.40 0.45
CA GLY A 342 42.68 5.49 -1.00
C GLY A 342 42.02 6.79 -1.47
N VAL A 343 41.39 6.76 -2.65
CA VAL A 343 40.82 7.94 -3.30
C VAL A 343 39.29 7.91 -3.28
N MET A 344 38.67 9.02 -2.86
CA MET A 344 37.22 9.22 -2.84
C MET A 344 36.80 10.24 -3.91
N PRO A 345 35.98 9.86 -4.91
CA PRO A 345 35.41 10.81 -5.85
C PRO A 345 34.29 11.63 -5.20
N VAL A 346 34.30 12.94 -5.44
CA VAL A 346 33.25 13.87 -5.05
C VAL A 346 32.83 14.67 -6.28
N SER A 347 31.55 14.59 -6.67
CA SER A 347 31.02 15.39 -7.75
C SER A 347 30.86 16.85 -7.30
N VAL A 348 31.40 17.76 -8.10
CA VAL A 348 31.30 19.20 -7.86
C VAL A 348 31.16 19.92 -9.19
N SER A 349 30.06 20.67 -9.32
CA SER A 349 29.82 21.50 -10.50
C SER A 349 29.37 22.90 -10.08
N VAL A 350 29.85 23.90 -10.79
CA VAL A 350 29.53 25.31 -10.59
C VAL A 350 28.60 25.75 -11.71
N LYS A 351 27.56 26.53 -11.40
CA LYS A 351 26.65 27.07 -12.42
C LYS A 351 27.40 27.92 -13.42
N GLU A 352 27.02 27.87 -14.70
CA GLU A 352 27.65 28.65 -15.78
C GLU A 352 27.69 30.16 -15.45
N GLU A 353 26.60 30.71 -14.92
CA GLU A 353 26.48 32.12 -14.49
C GLU A 353 27.43 32.53 -13.35
N SER A 354 28.12 31.55 -12.74
CA SER A 354 29.08 31.74 -11.66
C SER A 354 30.51 31.39 -12.06
N GLN A 355 30.74 30.97 -13.31
CA GLN A 355 32.10 30.76 -13.79
C GLN A 355 32.89 32.08 -13.77
N GLY A 356 34.06 32.06 -13.13
CA GLY A 356 34.93 33.24 -13.02
C GLY A 356 34.62 34.19 -11.87
N LYS A 357 33.58 33.95 -11.06
CA LYS A 357 33.37 34.66 -9.79
C LYS A 357 34.32 34.15 -8.72
N ASP A 358 34.70 35.02 -7.78
CA ASP A 358 35.55 34.65 -6.64
C ASP A 358 34.87 33.66 -5.69
N ILE A 359 33.55 33.76 -5.55
CA ILE A 359 32.71 32.86 -4.75
C ILE A 359 31.75 32.11 -5.70
N PRO A 360 31.88 30.78 -5.85
CA PRO A 360 31.06 29.99 -6.76
C PRO A 360 29.65 29.72 -6.24
N ILE A 361 28.68 29.65 -7.16
CA ILE A 361 27.35 29.07 -6.94
C ILE A 361 27.36 27.64 -7.46
N PHE A 362 27.14 26.68 -6.57
CA PHE A 362 27.17 25.27 -6.92
C PHE A 362 25.86 24.83 -7.58
N GLN A 363 25.97 24.07 -8.65
CA GLN A 363 24.87 23.33 -9.24
C GLN A 363 24.71 21.96 -8.58
N SER A 364 25.82 21.29 -8.28
CA SER A 364 25.84 20.05 -7.51
C SER A 364 27.04 20.02 -6.57
N LEU A 365 26.83 19.48 -5.37
CA LEU A 365 27.86 19.13 -4.42
C LEU A 365 27.52 17.75 -3.87
N SER A 366 27.98 16.71 -4.55
CA SER A 366 27.41 15.38 -4.37
C SER A 366 28.47 14.30 -4.22
N PHE A 367 28.12 13.23 -3.52
CA PHE A 367 28.95 12.04 -3.43
C PHE A 367 28.06 10.80 -3.43
N VAL A 368 28.65 9.66 -3.82
CA VAL A 368 27.91 8.40 -3.91
C VAL A 368 28.20 7.54 -2.69
N ARG A 369 27.15 6.91 -2.16
CA ARG A 369 27.20 5.90 -1.09
C ARG A 369 26.32 4.71 -1.42
N THR A 370 26.41 3.68 -0.59
CA THR A 370 25.49 2.54 -0.63
C THR A 370 24.74 2.45 0.69
N ALA A 371 23.50 1.98 0.67
CA ALA A 371 22.73 1.67 1.88
C ALA A 371 22.21 0.23 1.81
N ARG A 372 21.98 -0.37 2.99
CA ARG A 372 21.35 -1.69 3.12
C ARG A 372 20.55 -1.76 4.40
N ARG A 373 19.32 -2.24 4.33
CA ARG A 373 18.55 -2.61 5.52
C ARG A 373 19.10 -3.91 6.08
N VAL A 374 19.63 -3.86 7.29
CA VAL A 374 20.19 -5.02 8.00
C VAL A 374 19.10 -5.77 8.76
N MET A 375 18.17 -5.04 9.38
CA MET A 375 17.07 -5.60 10.16
C MET A 375 15.86 -4.65 10.12
N SER A 376 14.66 -5.21 10.24
CA SER A 376 13.44 -4.51 10.62
C SER A 376 12.69 -5.33 11.66
N GLY A 377 12.19 -4.71 12.72
CA GLY A 377 11.48 -5.43 13.78
C GLY A 377 11.10 -4.53 14.96
N GLU A 378 10.94 -5.14 16.11
CA GLU A 378 10.70 -4.46 17.38
C GLU A 378 11.92 -4.61 18.30
N LEU A 379 12.25 -3.56 19.04
CA LEU A 379 13.28 -3.54 20.08
C LEU A 379 12.61 -3.56 21.45
N ASP A 380 12.99 -4.49 22.30
CA ASP A 380 12.56 -4.52 23.69
C ASP A 380 13.19 -3.34 24.46
N VAL A 381 12.34 -2.56 25.12
CA VAL A 381 12.74 -1.43 25.96
C VAL A 381 12.70 -1.86 27.42
N PRO A 382 13.84 -1.79 28.13
CA PRO A 382 13.95 -2.11 29.55
C PRO A 382 12.99 -1.29 30.40
N SER A 383 12.37 -1.94 31.40
CA SER A 383 11.26 -1.40 32.19
C SER A 383 11.60 -0.15 33.02
N GLU A 384 12.89 0.14 33.19
CA GLU A 384 13.42 1.36 33.82
C GLU A 384 13.21 2.63 32.97
N VAL A 385 13.05 2.49 31.65
CA VAL A 385 12.69 3.58 30.74
C VAL A 385 11.22 3.43 30.36
N GLN A 386 10.34 4.00 31.19
CA GLN A 386 8.93 4.10 30.86
C GLN A 386 8.68 5.30 29.99
N PHE A 387 7.99 5.08 28.88
CA PHE A 387 7.55 6.18 28.07
C PHE A 387 6.17 5.95 27.49
N THR A 388 5.55 7.08 27.16
CA THR A 388 4.29 7.18 26.47
C THR A 388 4.65 7.67 25.07
N PRO A 389 4.50 6.86 24.02
CA PRO A 389 4.62 7.34 22.65
C PRO A 389 3.78 8.60 22.48
N GLN A 390 4.17 9.52 21.60
CA GLN A 390 3.44 10.78 21.42
C GLN A 390 1.95 10.58 21.05
N LYS A 391 1.59 9.38 20.60
CA LYS A 391 0.22 8.88 20.56
C LYS A 391 -0.14 8.06 21.81
N VAL A 392 -0.67 8.70 22.87
CA VAL A 392 -1.50 7.99 23.87
C VAL A 392 -2.65 8.87 24.34
N ASN A 393 -3.82 8.65 23.74
CA ASN A 393 -5.10 8.61 24.46
C ASN A 393 -6.03 7.65 23.71
N GLY A 394 -6.38 6.54 24.36
CA GLY A 394 -7.43 5.60 23.94
C GLY A 394 -6.99 4.50 22.97
N VAL A 395 -6.60 3.36 23.54
CA VAL A 395 -6.45 2.00 22.94
C VAL A 395 -6.62 1.91 21.42
N GLN A 396 -5.52 1.64 20.69
CA GLN A 396 -5.50 0.76 19.51
C GLN A 396 -4.05 0.36 19.15
N ASN A 397 -3.89 -0.91 18.78
CA ASN A 397 -2.62 -1.62 18.56
C ASN A 397 -1.63 -0.83 17.68
N GLY A 398 -0.41 -0.60 18.22
CA GLY A 398 0.62 0.30 17.68
C GLY A 398 1.28 -0.10 16.36
N HIS A 399 0.52 -0.21 15.28
CA HIS A 399 0.93 0.30 13.98
C HIS A 399 0.39 1.72 13.91
N ALA A 400 1.26 2.73 13.78
CA ALA A 400 0.87 3.87 12.99
C ALA A 400 1.09 3.43 11.53
N GLU A 401 0.18 2.71 10.87
CA GLU A 401 -1.05 3.28 10.32
C GLU A 401 -0.96 4.82 10.29
N GLN A 402 -1.24 5.40 9.12
CA GLN A 402 -1.88 6.71 9.02
C GLN A 402 -2.84 6.86 10.22
N THR A 403 -3.24 8.04 10.71
CA THR A 403 -4.60 8.00 11.34
C THR A 403 -5.43 7.37 10.24
N PRO A 404 -5.91 6.11 10.39
CA PRO A 404 -6.54 5.48 9.25
C PRO A 404 -7.65 6.46 8.92
N PRO A 405 -7.90 6.76 7.64
CA PRO A 405 -9.17 7.38 7.30
C PRO A 405 -10.22 6.64 8.13
N ASN A 406 -11.12 7.36 8.78
CA ASN A 406 -11.99 6.77 9.79
C ASN A 406 -13.12 6.04 9.07
N VAL A 407 -12.75 5.09 8.21
CA VAL A 407 -13.57 4.59 7.12
C VAL A 407 -14.71 3.80 7.70
N THR A 408 -14.47 2.99 8.73
CA THR A 408 -15.58 2.34 9.43
C THR A 408 -16.57 3.38 9.93
N GLU A 409 -16.11 4.44 10.62
CA GLU A 409 -17.00 5.46 11.17
C GLU A 409 -17.73 6.25 10.07
N GLU A 410 -17.04 6.66 9.00
CA GLU A 410 -17.61 7.38 7.86
C GLU A 410 -18.68 6.54 7.13
N LEU A 411 -18.43 5.25 6.92
CA LEU A 411 -19.41 4.33 6.33
C LEU A 411 -20.60 4.12 7.27
N CYS A 412 -20.38 3.97 8.57
CA CYS A 412 -21.45 3.85 9.57
C CYS A 412 -22.30 5.12 9.65
N GLN A 413 -21.66 6.29 9.63
CA GLN A 413 -22.30 7.60 9.62
C GLN A 413 -23.15 7.76 8.36
N PHE A 414 -22.61 7.40 7.20
CA PHE A 414 -23.37 7.41 5.95
C PHE A 414 -24.61 6.53 5.99
N VAL A 415 -24.50 5.29 6.50
CA VAL A 415 -25.67 4.40 6.65
C VAL A 415 -26.72 5.05 7.55
N ALA A 416 -26.31 5.59 8.71
CA ALA A 416 -27.22 6.26 9.64
C ALA A 416 -27.91 7.47 8.98
N ASP A 417 -27.15 8.31 8.29
CA ASP A 417 -27.63 9.61 7.81
C ASP A 417 -28.36 9.57 6.47
N LEU A 418 -28.15 8.54 5.65
CA LEU A 418 -28.72 8.49 4.30
C LEU A 418 -30.25 8.60 4.34
N ARG A 419 -30.83 9.50 3.55
CA ARG A 419 -32.28 9.66 3.42
C ARG A 419 -32.72 9.39 1.99
N TYR A 420 -33.98 9.00 1.82
CA TYR A 420 -34.55 8.74 0.49
C TYR A 420 -34.36 9.94 -0.46
N GLU A 421 -34.53 11.16 0.06
CA GLU A 421 -34.41 12.41 -0.71
C GLU A 421 -32.98 12.71 -1.19
N MET A 422 -31.97 12.02 -0.66
CA MET A 422 -30.57 12.16 -1.07
C MET A 422 -30.21 11.24 -2.24
N ILE A 423 -31.09 10.33 -2.62
CA ILE A 423 -30.83 9.31 -3.64
C ILE A 423 -31.27 9.85 -5.00
N ASP A 424 -30.37 9.82 -5.98
CA ASP A 424 -30.70 10.20 -7.36
C ASP A 424 -31.84 9.29 -7.89
N PRO A 425 -32.88 9.83 -8.55
CA PRO A 425 -33.95 9.04 -9.15
C PRO A 425 -33.47 7.88 -10.05
N LYS A 426 -32.33 8.03 -10.74
CA LYS A 426 -31.71 6.96 -11.53
C LYS A 426 -31.22 5.80 -10.65
N MET A 427 -30.71 6.10 -9.46
CA MET A 427 -30.29 5.07 -8.51
C MET A 427 -31.49 4.36 -7.89
N VAL A 428 -32.59 5.08 -7.65
CA VAL A 428 -33.87 4.45 -7.27
C VAL A 428 -34.34 3.46 -8.35
N ALA A 429 -34.30 3.86 -9.63
CA ALA A 429 -34.65 2.97 -10.73
C ALA A 429 -33.71 1.75 -10.81
N LYS A 430 -32.40 1.96 -10.67
CA LYS A 430 -31.40 0.89 -10.65
C LYS A 430 -31.63 -0.10 -9.51
N VAL A 431 -31.95 0.37 -8.30
CA VAL A 431 -32.29 -0.51 -7.17
C VAL A 431 -33.51 -1.37 -7.49
N LYS A 432 -34.56 -0.80 -8.09
CA LYS A 432 -35.76 -1.56 -8.48
C LYS A 432 -35.44 -2.65 -9.50
N GLU A 433 -34.59 -2.36 -10.48
CA GLU A 433 -34.09 -3.34 -11.46
C GLU A 433 -33.32 -4.50 -10.80
N LEU A 434 -32.44 -4.18 -9.85
CA LEU A 434 -31.68 -5.20 -9.12
C LEU A 434 -32.60 -6.03 -8.20
N VAL A 435 -33.55 -5.41 -7.52
CA VAL A 435 -34.51 -6.09 -6.62
C VAL A 435 -35.39 -7.06 -7.40
N ILE A 436 -35.99 -6.64 -8.53
CA ILE A 436 -36.84 -7.54 -9.31
C ILE A 436 -36.05 -8.72 -9.88
N ASP A 437 -34.80 -8.51 -10.30
CA ASP A 437 -33.90 -9.57 -10.76
C ASP A 437 -33.65 -10.61 -9.66
N GLN A 438 -33.25 -10.17 -8.46
CA GLN A 438 -32.93 -11.09 -7.36
C GLN A 438 -34.16 -11.86 -6.88
N ILE A 439 -35.35 -11.24 -6.84
CA ILE A 439 -36.60 -11.94 -6.54
C ILE A 439 -36.85 -13.03 -7.57
N GLY A 440 -36.67 -12.73 -8.87
CA GLY A 440 -36.87 -13.71 -9.94
C GLY A 440 -35.96 -14.93 -9.81
N VAL A 441 -34.67 -14.69 -9.56
CA VAL A 441 -33.68 -15.75 -9.37
C VAL A 441 -34.01 -16.60 -8.15
N ALA A 442 -34.32 -15.97 -7.01
CA ALA A 442 -34.64 -16.68 -5.78
C ALA A 442 -35.91 -17.54 -5.91
N VAL A 443 -36.99 -17.01 -6.49
CA VAL A 443 -38.24 -17.75 -6.69
C VAL A 443 -38.00 -18.95 -7.61
N GLY A 444 -37.28 -18.76 -8.72
CA GLY A 444 -36.91 -19.84 -9.63
C GLY A 444 -36.10 -20.95 -8.94
N ALA A 445 -35.08 -20.56 -8.18
CA ALA A 445 -34.21 -21.51 -7.48
C ALA A 445 -34.90 -22.25 -6.33
N ALA A 446 -35.80 -21.59 -5.60
CA ALA A 446 -36.51 -22.17 -4.45
C ALA A 446 -37.37 -23.40 -4.82
N GLN A 447 -37.76 -23.53 -6.09
CA GLN A 447 -38.51 -24.68 -6.61
C GLN A 447 -37.72 -25.53 -7.61
N GLY A 448 -36.76 -24.94 -8.34
CA GLY A 448 -36.12 -25.57 -9.49
C GLY A 448 -34.72 -26.13 -9.27
N ALA A 449 -34.11 -25.96 -8.10
CA ALA A 449 -32.72 -26.38 -7.86
C ALA A 449 -32.60 -27.58 -6.91
N GLU A 450 -31.62 -28.44 -7.22
CA GLU A 450 -31.26 -29.65 -6.48
C GLU A 450 -30.77 -29.38 -5.04
N SER A 451 -30.21 -28.19 -4.79
CA SER A 451 -29.73 -27.82 -3.44
C SER A 451 -30.82 -27.26 -2.53
N SER A 452 -31.94 -26.80 -3.10
CA SER A 452 -32.94 -26.03 -2.35
C SER A 452 -33.65 -26.87 -1.29
N GLU A 453 -34.06 -28.10 -1.62
CA GLU A 453 -34.72 -29.00 -0.66
C GLU A 453 -33.81 -29.38 0.53
N PRO A 454 -32.54 -29.83 0.32
CA PRO A 454 -31.60 -30.05 1.41
C PRO A 454 -31.43 -28.86 2.36
N PHE A 455 -31.35 -27.63 1.82
CA PHE A 455 -31.22 -26.42 2.63
C PHE A 455 -32.46 -26.16 3.48
N VAL A 456 -33.65 -26.23 2.86
CA VAL A 456 -34.93 -26.07 3.56
C VAL A 456 -35.07 -27.10 4.68
N LYS A 457 -34.77 -28.38 4.40
CA LYS A 457 -34.85 -29.46 5.39
C LYS A 457 -33.93 -29.24 6.59
N ALA A 458 -32.69 -28.83 6.34
CA ALA A 458 -31.72 -28.54 7.40
C ALA A 458 -32.22 -27.40 8.31
N VAL A 459 -32.69 -26.31 7.72
CA VAL A 459 -33.20 -25.15 8.47
C VAL A 459 -34.48 -25.49 9.23
N SER A 460 -35.43 -26.22 8.61
CA SER A 460 -36.64 -26.69 9.30
C SER A 460 -36.30 -27.53 10.54
N THR A 461 -35.27 -28.36 10.44
CA THR A 461 -34.80 -29.19 11.56
C THR A 461 -34.24 -28.33 12.70
N LEU A 462 -33.47 -27.28 12.37
CA LEU A 462 -32.86 -26.40 13.37
C LEU A 462 -33.88 -25.48 14.07
N GLN A 463 -34.85 -24.92 13.34
CA GLN A 463 -35.80 -23.98 13.93
C GLN A 463 -36.99 -24.67 14.64
N GLY A 464 -37.33 -25.91 14.28
CA GLY A 464 -38.51 -26.62 14.78
C GLY A 464 -39.83 -26.18 14.12
N THR A 465 -40.96 -26.49 14.77
CA THR A 465 -42.33 -26.37 14.19
C THR A 465 -43.21 -25.30 14.85
N ALA A 466 -42.68 -24.48 15.75
CA ALA A 466 -43.46 -23.65 16.66
C ALA A 466 -43.82 -22.23 16.15
N ILE A 467 -43.57 -21.89 14.88
CA ILE A 467 -43.72 -20.51 14.37
C ILE A 467 -44.92 -20.42 13.43
N GLN A 468 -45.97 -19.72 13.87
CA GLN A 468 -47.21 -19.54 13.09
C GLN A 468 -47.28 -18.20 12.34
N ASP A 469 -46.51 -17.18 12.76
CA ASP A 469 -46.43 -15.86 12.10
C ASP A 469 -45.00 -15.33 12.16
N GLY A 470 -44.14 -15.85 11.28
CA GLY A 470 -42.70 -15.57 11.23
C GLY A 470 -42.33 -14.59 10.12
N SER A 471 -41.25 -14.90 9.39
CA SER A 471 -40.83 -14.22 8.17
C SER A 471 -41.01 -15.13 6.96
N THR A 472 -41.12 -14.51 5.79
CA THR A 472 -41.41 -15.18 4.52
C THR A 472 -40.15 -15.76 3.88
N VAL A 473 -40.15 -17.07 3.65
CA VAL A 473 -39.25 -17.72 2.69
C VAL A 473 -39.99 -17.81 1.36
N PHE A 474 -39.38 -17.32 0.29
CA PHE A 474 -40.03 -17.26 -1.01
C PHE A 474 -40.49 -18.65 -1.43
N THR A 475 -41.74 -18.76 -1.86
CA THR A 475 -42.45 -20.01 -2.21
C THR A 475 -42.77 -20.95 -1.05
N LYS A 476 -42.29 -20.68 0.17
CA LYS A 476 -42.45 -21.56 1.35
C LYS A 476 -43.24 -20.92 2.51
N GLY A 477 -43.73 -19.69 2.32
CA GLY A 477 -44.64 -19.01 3.26
C GLY A 477 -43.95 -18.38 4.48
N LYS A 478 -44.77 -17.86 5.41
CA LYS A 478 -44.40 -16.97 6.52
C LYS A 478 -44.28 -17.67 7.89
N THR A 479 -43.56 -18.79 7.94
CA THR A 479 -43.44 -19.62 9.16
C THR A 479 -42.00 -19.85 9.60
N TRP A 480 -41.11 -18.88 9.33
CA TRP A 480 -39.66 -19.03 9.55
C TRP A 480 -39.12 -17.96 10.50
N LEU A 481 -38.05 -18.26 11.24
CA LEU A 481 -37.33 -17.22 11.97
C LEU A 481 -36.69 -16.24 10.96
N PRO A 482 -36.63 -14.92 11.26
CA PRO A 482 -36.16 -13.91 10.31
C PRO A 482 -34.74 -14.17 9.78
N GLN A 483 -33.80 -14.58 10.65
CA GLN A 483 -32.43 -14.91 10.25
C GLN A 483 -32.37 -16.12 9.32
N PHE A 484 -33.29 -17.08 9.48
CA PHE A 484 -33.38 -18.27 8.62
C PHE A 484 -34.14 -17.99 7.33
N ALA A 485 -35.16 -17.12 7.38
CA ALA A 485 -35.87 -16.68 6.19
C ALA A 485 -34.93 -15.93 5.24
N GLY A 486 -34.19 -14.95 5.78
CA GLY A 486 -33.15 -14.23 5.03
C GLY A 486 -32.06 -15.16 4.50
N MET A 487 -31.58 -16.11 5.33
CA MET A 487 -30.60 -17.11 4.93
C MET A 487 -31.06 -17.96 3.74
N LEU A 488 -32.26 -18.55 3.80
CA LEU A 488 -32.78 -19.40 2.74
C LEU A 488 -33.01 -18.60 1.45
N ASN A 489 -33.61 -17.41 1.55
CA ASN A 489 -33.82 -16.55 0.39
C ASN A 489 -32.48 -16.16 -0.27
N ALA A 490 -31.45 -15.85 0.51
CA ALA A 490 -30.10 -15.59 0.00
C ALA A 490 -29.43 -16.81 -0.63
N ALA A 491 -29.62 -18.00 -0.05
CA ALA A 491 -29.17 -19.25 -0.67
C ALA A 491 -29.83 -19.43 -2.04
N PHE A 492 -31.14 -19.16 -2.15
CA PHE A 492 -31.87 -19.28 -3.41
C PHE A 492 -31.40 -18.25 -4.46
N VAL A 493 -31.22 -16.98 -4.09
CA VAL A 493 -30.67 -15.97 -5.01
C VAL A 493 -29.36 -16.46 -5.63
N HIS A 494 -28.45 -17.02 -4.83
CA HIS A 494 -27.11 -17.36 -5.28
C HIS A 494 -26.97 -18.79 -5.85
N THR A 495 -28.08 -19.53 -5.95
CA THR A 495 -28.10 -20.94 -6.36
C THR A 495 -27.84 -21.11 -7.85
N PHE A 496 -28.49 -20.30 -8.68
CA PHE A 496 -28.35 -20.40 -10.13
C PHE A 496 -27.08 -19.75 -10.67
N ASP A 497 -26.30 -19.06 -9.83
CA ASP A 497 -25.22 -18.17 -10.28
C ASP A 497 -25.71 -17.18 -11.36
N PHE A 498 -26.98 -16.79 -11.24
CA PHE A 498 -27.73 -15.99 -12.21
C PHE A 498 -28.10 -14.61 -11.65
N ASP A 499 -27.72 -14.37 -10.40
CA ASP A 499 -27.79 -13.13 -9.67
C ASP A 499 -26.84 -12.07 -10.25
N ASP A 500 -27.01 -10.83 -9.78
CA ASP A 500 -26.21 -9.69 -10.20
C ASP A 500 -24.72 -9.84 -9.87
N THR A 501 -23.88 -9.02 -10.49
CA THR A 501 -22.42 -9.04 -10.27
C THR A 501 -21.86 -7.64 -10.40
N ASP A 502 -20.98 -7.26 -9.47
CA ASP A 502 -20.13 -6.08 -9.62
C ASP A 502 -18.71 -6.57 -9.91
N ALA A 503 -18.25 -6.36 -11.16
CA ALA A 503 -16.97 -6.87 -11.64
C ALA A 503 -15.77 -6.19 -10.95
N ASP A 504 -15.85 -4.88 -10.70
CA ASP A 504 -14.79 -4.12 -10.01
C ASP A 504 -14.67 -4.56 -8.54
N ALA A 505 -15.81 -4.81 -7.89
CA ALA A 505 -15.87 -5.23 -6.48
C ALA A 505 -15.69 -6.74 -6.28
N ILE A 506 -15.82 -7.53 -7.35
CA ILE A 506 -15.71 -9.00 -7.37
C ILE A 506 -16.71 -9.64 -6.38
N VAL A 507 -17.93 -9.12 -6.37
CA VAL A 507 -19.02 -9.57 -5.48
C VAL A 507 -20.32 -9.78 -6.24
N HIS A 508 -21.19 -10.59 -5.65
CA HIS A 508 -22.60 -10.71 -6.00
C HIS A 508 -23.45 -9.95 -4.98
N PRO A 509 -23.62 -8.63 -5.15
CA PRO A 509 -24.14 -7.81 -4.07
C PRO A 509 -25.61 -8.11 -3.73
N GLY A 510 -26.45 -8.32 -4.73
CA GLY A 510 -27.88 -8.58 -4.55
C GLY A 510 -28.18 -9.86 -3.77
N ALA A 511 -27.29 -10.85 -3.83
CA ALA A 511 -27.44 -12.11 -3.12
C ALA A 511 -27.50 -11.95 -1.59
N SER A 512 -26.82 -10.94 -1.05
CA SER A 512 -26.89 -10.65 0.40
C SER A 512 -27.82 -9.47 0.69
N VAL A 513 -27.85 -8.46 -0.19
CA VAL A 513 -28.60 -7.22 0.05
C VAL A 513 -30.11 -7.43 -0.03
N VAL A 514 -30.61 -8.04 -1.10
CA VAL A 514 -32.06 -8.11 -1.33
C VAL A 514 -32.76 -8.96 -0.27
N PRO A 515 -32.29 -10.18 0.05
CA PRO A 515 -32.92 -11.03 1.07
C PRO A 515 -32.87 -10.44 2.48
N SER A 516 -31.75 -9.80 2.87
CA SER A 516 -31.60 -9.23 4.21
C SER A 516 -32.52 -8.04 4.45
N VAL A 517 -32.56 -7.10 3.49
CA VAL A 517 -33.40 -5.90 3.59
C VAL A 517 -34.88 -6.25 3.50
N LEU A 518 -35.28 -7.19 2.64
CA LEU A 518 -36.67 -7.63 2.55
C LEU A 518 -37.14 -8.33 3.83
N ALA A 519 -36.34 -9.25 4.39
CA ALA A 519 -36.68 -9.92 5.63
C ALA A 519 -36.74 -8.95 6.82
N ALA A 520 -35.80 -8.01 6.92
CA ALA A 520 -35.83 -6.97 7.95
C ALA A 520 -37.01 -6.02 7.77
N GLY A 521 -37.32 -5.65 6.52
CA GLY A 521 -38.42 -4.77 6.17
C GLY A 521 -39.78 -5.38 6.47
N GLU A 522 -39.96 -6.69 6.21
CA GLU A 522 -41.17 -7.44 6.59
C GLU A 522 -41.38 -7.37 8.10
N LEU A 523 -40.31 -7.61 8.87
CA LEU A 523 -40.33 -7.64 10.33
C LEU A 523 -40.65 -6.25 10.92
N ALA A 524 -40.12 -5.19 10.32
CA ALA A 524 -40.36 -3.81 10.74
C ALA A 524 -41.66 -3.20 10.15
N ASN A 525 -42.27 -3.87 9.17
CA ASN A 525 -43.33 -3.33 8.31
C ASN A 525 -43.02 -1.92 7.76
N CYS A 526 -41.77 -1.69 7.35
CA CYS A 526 -41.34 -0.36 6.91
C CYS A 526 -41.96 0.02 5.57
N ASP A 527 -42.04 1.33 5.31
CA ASP A 527 -42.47 1.85 4.02
C ASP A 527 -41.42 1.61 2.93
N GLY A 528 -41.84 1.70 1.67
CA GLY A 528 -40.96 1.41 0.55
C GLY A 528 -39.86 2.44 0.33
N LYS A 529 -39.99 3.67 0.83
CA LYS A 529 -38.89 4.64 0.80
C LYS A 529 -37.75 4.21 1.73
N THR A 530 -38.10 3.67 2.89
CA THR A 530 -37.14 3.06 3.82
C THR A 530 -36.50 1.83 3.19
N LEU A 531 -37.28 0.97 2.53
CA LEU A 531 -36.70 -0.16 1.77
C LEU A 531 -35.71 0.29 0.70
N ILE A 532 -36.08 1.23 -0.16
CA ILE A 532 -35.21 1.74 -1.22
C ILE A 532 -33.93 2.34 -0.62
N THR A 533 -34.06 3.08 0.47
CA THR A 533 -32.90 3.67 1.17
C THR A 533 -32.00 2.59 1.76
N ALA A 534 -32.57 1.54 2.36
CA ALA A 534 -31.82 0.41 2.91
C ALA A 534 -31.12 -0.41 1.83
N PHE A 535 -31.79 -0.72 0.71
CA PHE A 535 -31.14 -1.36 -0.43
C PHE A 535 -29.98 -0.51 -0.94
N THR A 536 -30.19 0.80 -1.12
CA THR A 536 -29.17 1.72 -1.63
C THR A 536 -27.94 1.76 -0.71
N ALA A 537 -28.15 1.91 0.60
CA ALA A 537 -27.06 1.88 1.58
C ALA A 537 -26.31 0.53 1.53
N ALA A 538 -27.05 -0.58 1.55
CA ALA A 538 -26.48 -1.92 1.56
C ALA A 538 -25.65 -2.23 0.31
N TYR A 539 -26.19 -1.91 -0.89
CA TYR A 539 -25.49 -2.02 -2.17
C TYR A 539 -24.26 -1.12 -2.23
N GLU A 540 -24.34 0.11 -1.73
CA GLU A 540 -23.20 1.01 -1.76
C GLU A 540 -22.06 0.53 -0.86
N ILE A 541 -22.37 0.08 0.36
CA ILE A 541 -21.38 -0.46 1.31
C ILE A 541 -20.67 -1.68 0.73
N ILE A 542 -21.42 -2.69 0.26
CA ILE A 542 -20.82 -3.93 -0.25
C ILE A 542 -19.95 -3.69 -1.48
N CYS A 543 -20.40 -2.84 -2.41
CA CYS A 543 -19.67 -2.52 -3.64
C CYS A 543 -18.40 -1.70 -3.37
N ARG A 544 -18.43 -0.81 -2.39
CA ARG A 544 -17.25 -0.03 -1.95
C ARG A 544 -16.21 -0.91 -1.26
N ILE A 545 -16.64 -1.67 -0.27
CA ILE A 545 -15.72 -2.53 0.50
C ILE A 545 -15.17 -3.65 -0.39
N GLY A 546 -15.97 -4.21 -1.30
CA GLY A 546 -15.50 -5.22 -2.26
C GLY A 546 -14.37 -4.71 -3.16
N ARG A 547 -14.50 -3.48 -3.69
CA ARG A 547 -13.44 -2.82 -4.49
C ARG A 547 -12.17 -2.60 -3.67
N ALA A 548 -12.32 -2.13 -2.44
CA ALA A 548 -11.21 -1.96 -1.52
C ALA A 548 -10.53 -3.29 -1.17
N LEU A 549 -11.28 -4.38 -1.05
CA LEU A 549 -10.74 -5.71 -0.72
C LEU A 549 -9.98 -6.31 -1.91
N GLY A 550 -10.47 -6.13 -3.14
CA GLY A 550 -9.81 -6.55 -4.37
C GLY A 550 -9.70 -8.07 -4.56
N LEU A 551 -8.87 -8.49 -5.54
CA LEU A 551 -8.64 -9.90 -5.88
C LEU A 551 -7.74 -10.64 -4.88
N GLY A 552 -6.94 -9.92 -4.08
CA GLY A 552 -6.03 -10.54 -3.11
C GLY A 552 -6.73 -11.42 -2.06
N SER A 553 -8.04 -11.27 -1.91
CA SER A 553 -8.82 -12.16 -1.04
C SER A 553 -9.07 -13.54 -1.63
N TYR A 554 -9.23 -13.63 -2.95
CA TYR A 554 -9.32 -14.91 -3.65
C TYR A 554 -7.98 -15.66 -3.57
N GLU A 555 -6.85 -14.96 -3.62
CA GLU A 555 -5.52 -15.55 -3.42
C GLU A 555 -5.36 -16.19 -2.03
N ARG A 556 -6.05 -15.65 -1.02
CA ARG A 556 -6.13 -16.25 0.32
C ARG A 556 -7.20 -17.34 0.46
N GLY A 557 -7.91 -17.66 -0.62
CA GLY A 557 -8.95 -18.69 -0.65
C GLY A 557 -10.33 -18.24 -0.15
N PHE A 558 -10.56 -16.92 -0.07
CA PHE A 558 -11.85 -16.36 0.35
C PHE A 558 -12.73 -15.93 -0.83
N HIS A 559 -14.04 -16.09 -0.66
CA HIS A 559 -15.07 -15.62 -1.57
C HIS A 559 -15.64 -14.28 -1.08
N ASN A 560 -15.35 -13.20 -1.80
CA ASN A 560 -15.75 -11.83 -1.40
C ASN A 560 -17.26 -11.68 -1.14
N THR A 561 -18.11 -12.38 -1.90
CA THR A 561 -19.57 -12.35 -1.67
C THR A 561 -19.95 -12.83 -0.28
N GLY A 562 -19.22 -13.79 0.31
CA GLY A 562 -19.46 -14.24 1.69
C GLY A 562 -18.83 -13.32 2.72
N THR A 563 -17.58 -12.90 2.49
CA THR A 563 -16.81 -12.11 3.46
C THR A 563 -17.26 -10.65 3.54
N VAL A 564 -17.57 -10.01 2.41
CA VAL A 564 -18.06 -8.62 2.35
C VAL A 564 -19.59 -8.56 2.36
N GLY A 565 -20.26 -9.63 1.89
CA GLY A 565 -21.73 -9.76 1.87
C GLY A 565 -22.41 -9.38 3.18
N ILE A 566 -21.80 -9.81 4.29
CA ILE A 566 -22.33 -9.59 5.64
C ILE A 566 -22.37 -8.10 6.01
N LEU A 567 -21.41 -7.29 5.55
CA LEU A 567 -21.36 -5.86 5.86
C LEU A 567 -22.45 -5.08 5.12
N GLY A 568 -22.73 -5.47 3.87
CA GLY A 568 -23.89 -4.96 3.13
C GLY A 568 -25.21 -5.33 3.80
N ALA A 569 -25.36 -6.59 4.22
CA ALA A 569 -26.54 -7.05 4.94
C ALA A 569 -26.72 -6.33 6.30
N VAL A 570 -25.66 -6.14 7.07
CA VAL A 570 -25.69 -5.37 8.32
C VAL A 570 -26.11 -3.92 8.06
N ALA A 571 -25.55 -3.27 7.03
CA ALA A 571 -25.93 -1.90 6.66
C ALA A 571 -27.42 -1.79 6.31
N GLY A 572 -27.93 -2.72 5.49
CA GLY A 572 -29.34 -2.76 5.08
C GLY A 572 -30.28 -2.99 6.25
N ILE A 573 -30.01 -4.01 7.08
CA ILE A 573 -30.82 -4.31 8.27
C ILE A 573 -30.80 -3.12 9.24
N SER A 574 -29.61 -2.57 9.52
CA SER A 574 -29.46 -1.43 10.44
C SER A 574 -30.22 -0.20 9.94
N LYS A 575 -30.26 0.02 8.63
CA LYS A 575 -31.02 1.12 8.04
C LYS A 575 -32.53 0.94 8.21
N VAL A 576 -33.03 -0.28 8.00
CA VAL A 576 -34.45 -0.60 8.25
C VAL A 576 -34.81 -0.40 9.73
N ARG A 577 -33.91 -0.75 10.66
CA ARG A 577 -34.16 -0.63 12.10
C ARG A 577 -33.92 0.79 12.65
N GLY A 578 -33.34 1.70 11.86
CA GLY A 578 -33.06 3.07 12.28
C GLY A 578 -31.97 3.18 13.36
N LEU A 579 -30.94 2.35 13.28
CA LEU A 579 -29.86 2.32 14.28
C LEU A 579 -28.95 3.54 14.20
N ASP A 580 -28.39 3.93 15.35
CA ASP A 580 -27.39 4.98 15.42
C ASP A 580 -26.00 4.49 14.97
N VAL A 581 -25.09 5.44 14.76
CA VAL A 581 -23.73 5.20 14.27
C VAL A 581 -22.95 4.23 15.16
N LYS A 582 -23.14 4.30 16.48
CA LYS A 582 -22.43 3.45 17.45
C LYS A 582 -22.93 2.02 17.38
N GLN A 583 -24.24 1.83 17.24
CA GLN A 583 -24.85 0.51 17.05
C GLN A 583 -24.41 -0.11 15.72
N ILE A 584 -24.39 0.67 14.63
CA ILE A 584 -23.91 0.19 13.33
C ILE A 584 -22.42 -0.20 13.41
N ALA A 585 -21.59 0.63 14.05
CA ALA A 585 -20.16 0.34 14.21
C ALA A 585 -19.93 -0.96 15.03
N ASN A 586 -20.69 -1.19 16.09
CA ASN A 586 -20.64 -2.45 16.83
C ASN A 586 -21.09 -3.64 15.98
N ALA A 587 -22.16 -3.49 15.19
CA ALA A 587 -22.65 -4.54 14.30
C ALA A 587 -21.61 -4.87 13.20
N PHE A 588 -20.94 -3.86 12.62
CA PHE A 588 -19.80 -4.05 11.70
C PHE A 588 -18.65 -4.77 12.42
N GLY A 589 -18.36 -4.38 13.66
CA GLY A 589 -17.34 -4.98 14.50
C GLY A 589 -17.56 -6.48 14.78
N LEU A 590 -18.82 -6.88 14.98
CA LEU A 590 -19.22 -8.28 15.14
C LEU A 590 -19.20 -9.01 13.79
N ALA A 591 -19.70 -8.38 12.74
CA ALA A 591 -19.70 -8.93 11.39
C ALA A 591 -18.31 -9.29 10.89
N GLY A 592 -17.28 -8.51 11.24
CA GLY A 592 -15.89 -8.83 10.93
C GLY A 592 -15.42 -10.19 11.46
N SER A 593 -16.01 -10.70 12.56
CA SER A 593 -15.72 -12.04 13.10
C SER A 593 -16.58 -13.15 12.50
N PHE A 594 -17.68 -12.80 11.82
CA PHE A 594 -18.60 -13.75 11.19
C PHE A 594 -18.37 -13.87 9.67
N ALA A 595 -17.63 -12.93 9.08
CA ALA A 595 -17.26 -12.89 7.68
C ALA A 595 -16.49 -14.15 7.28
N SER A 596 -17.02 -14.91 6.33
CA SER A 596 -16.43 -16.17 5.87
C SER A 596 -16.89 -16.52 4.46
N GLY A 597 -16.18 -17.47 3.83
CA GLY A 597 -16.56 -18.02 2.53
C GLY A 597 -15.35 -18.67 1.88
N SER A 598 -15.23 -19.99 2.00
CA SER A 598 -14.08 -20.72 1.46
C SER A 598 -14.28 -21.03 -0.02
N MET A 599 -13.30 -20.70 -0.86
CA MET A 599 -13.29 -21.02 -2.30
C MET A 599 -13.07 -22.51 -2.62
N GLN A 600 -12.89 -23.35 -1.59
CA GLN A 600 -12.64 -24.79 -1.76
C GLN A 600 -13.75 -25.54 -2.51
N PHE A 601 -14.94 -24.95 -2.63
CA PHE A 601 -16.04 -25.52 -3.43
C PHE A 601 -15.69 -25.73 -4.90
N LEU A 602 -14.69 -25.03 -5.44
CA LEU A 602 -14.24 -25.21 -6.81
C LEU A 602 -13.63 -26.59 -7.08
N GLU A 603 -13.18 -27.32 -6.05
CA GLU A 603 -12.57 -28.64 -6.22
C GLU A 603 -13.59 -29.75 -6.52
N ASN A 604 -14.83 -29.63 -6.04
CA ASN A 604 -15.86 -30.67 -6.21
C ASN A 604 -17.25 -30.14 -6.56
N GLY A 605 -17.38 -28.85 -6.90
CA GLY A 605 -18.66 -28.22 -7.21
C GLY A 605 -19.64 -28.20 -6.03
N SER A 606 -19.16 -28.06 -4.80
CA SER A 606 -20.03 -28.13 -3.63
C SER A 606 -20.94 -26.91 -3.45
N TRP A 607 -22.14 -27.15 -2.89
CA TRP A 607 -23.15 -26.10 -2.75
C TRP A 607 -22.87 -25.06 -1.67
N ASN A 608 -21.78 -25.17 -0.90
CA ASN A 608 -21.45 -24.13 0.08
C ASN A 608 -21.17 -22.77 -0.57
N LYS A 609 -20.80 -22.71 -1.86
CA LYS A 609 -20.81 -21.46 -2.65
C LYS A 609 -22.15 -20.73 -2.51
N ARG A 610 -23.25 -21.46 -2.70
CA ARG A 610 -24.64 -20.95 -2.61
C ARG A 610 -24.96 -20.46 -1.20
N LEU A 611 -24.34 -21.07 -0.19
CA LEU A 611 -24.51 -20.72 1.22
C LEU A 611 -23.63 -19.53 1.70
N HIS A 612 -22.66 -19.06 0.91
CA HIS A 612 -21.82 -17.93 1.32
C HIS A 612 -22.64 -16.66 1.63
N PRO A 613 -23.49 -16.13 0.71
CA PRO A 613 -24.37 -15.02 1.05
C PRO A 613 -25.47 -15.41 2.05
N ALA A 614 -25.89 -16.69 2.08
CA ALA A 614 -26.88 -17.17 3.04
C ALA A 614 -26.39 -17.01 4.49
N MET A 615 -25.16 -17.45 4.77
CA MET A 615 -24.54 -17.31 6.09
C MET A 615 -24.23 -15.86 6.42
N ALA A 616 -23.87 -15.05 5.42
CA ALA A 616 -23.73 -13.61 5.59
C ALA A 616 -25.03 -12.96 6.08
N VAL A 617 -26.17 -13.25 5.43
CA VAL A 617 -27.48 -12.73 5.85
C VAL A 617 -27.90 -13.25 7.23
N HIS A 618 -27.76 -14.56 7.46
CA HIS A 618 -28.04 -15.16 8.77
C HIS A 618 -27.28 -14.44 9.90
N ASN A 619 -25.96 -14.32 9.72
CA ASN A 619 -25.08 -13.76 10.74
C ASN A 619 -25.24 -12.24 10.88
N ALA A 620 -25.68 -11.54 9.84
CA ALA A 620 -26.01 -10.12 9.92
C ALA A 620 -27.18 -9.85 10.88
N PHE A 621 -28.24 -10.66 10.84
CA PHE A 621 -29.35 -10.56 11.81
C PHE A 621 -28.85 -10.74 13.26
N ILE A 622 -27.97 -11.72 13.48
CA ILE A 622 -27.35 -11.98 14.78
C ILE A 622 -26.49 -10.79 15.22
N ALA A 623 -25.58 -10.30 14.36
CA ALA A 623 -24.69 -9.18 14.64
C ALA A 623 -25.47 -7.89 14.98
N VAL A 624 -26.49 -7.56 14.20
CA VAL A 624 -27.33 -6.38 14.44
C VAL A 624 -28.09 -6.52 15.76
N THR A 625 -28.73 -7.66 16.00
CA THR A 625 -29.50 -7.87 17.25
C THR A 625 -28.61 -7.83 18.49
N MET A 626 -27.39 -8.39 18.40
CA MET A 626 -26.39 -8.30 19.47
C MET A 626 -25.94 -6.86 19.73
N ALA A 627 -25.68 -6.08 18.67
CA ALA A 627 -25.29 -4.68 18.80
C ALA A 627 -26.42 -3.81 19.39
N GLU A 628 -27.68 -4.04 19.00
CA GLU A 628 -28.86 -3.42 19.60
C GLU A 628 -28.97 -3.71 21.10
N ALA A 629 -28.63 -4.93 21.51
CA ALA A 629 -28.57 -5.35 22.92
C ALA A 629 -27.35 -4.81 23.69
N GLY A 630 -26.46 -4.05 23.04
CA GLY A 630 -25.28 -3.44 23.66
C GLY A 630 -24.03 -4.31 23.67
N VAL A 631 -24.01 -5.42 22.93
CA VAL A 631 -22.78 -6.20 22.73
C VAL A 631 -21.77 -5.36 21.95
N LEU A 632 -20.56 -5.26 22.47
CA LEU A 632 -19.49 -4.48 21.87
C LEU A 632 -18.84 -5.25 20.72
N GLY A 633 -18.77 -4.61 19.55
CA GLY A 633 -18.03 -5.11 18.39
C GLY A 633 -16.58 -4.63 18.38
N SER A 634 -15.75 -5.28 17.58
CA SER A 634 -14.38 -4.81 17.35
C SER A 634 -14.38 -3.41 16.70
N ALA A 635 -13.52 -2.52 17.18
CA ALA A 635 -13.34 -1.20 16.57
C ALA A 635 -12.47 -1.31 15.30
N LYS A 636 -12.77 -0.48 14.29
CA LYS A 636 -12.09 -0.47 12.98
C LYS A 636 -12.01 -1.87 12.31
N PRO A 637 -13.14 -2.58 12.15
CA PRO A 637 -13.17 -3.92 11.58
C PRO A 637 -12.75 -3.97 10.10
N LEU A 638 -12.63 -2.84 9.40
CA LEU A 638 -12.15 -2.79 8.01
C LEU A 638 -10.67 -2.42 7.95
N GLU A 639 -10.33 -1.25 8.50
CA GLU A 639 -9.07 -0.55 8.33
C GLU A 639 -8.05 -0.77 9.46
N GLY A 640 -8.46 -1.35 10.59
CA GLY A 640 -7.53 -1.58 11.70
C GLY A 640 -6.54 -2.70 11.41
N LYS A 641 -5.46 -2.78 12.19
CA LYS A 641 -4.40 -3.81 12.12
C LYS A 641 -4.85 -5.24 11.75
N TRP A 642 -5.97 -5.70 12.34
CA TRP A 642 -6.53 -7.04 12.13
C TRP A 642 -7.88 -7.00 11.39
N GLY A 643 -8.24 -5.84 10.86
CA GLY A 643 -9.44 -5.60 10.08
C GLY A 643 -9.39 -6.34 8.75
N MET A 644 -10.56 -6.48 8.14
CA MET A 644 -10.80 -7.28 6.94
C MET A 644 -9.85 -6.92 5.79
N LEU A 645 -9.58 -5.64 5.56
CA LEU A 645 -8.73 -5.22 4.43
C LEU A 645 -7.29 -5.70 4.60
N HIS A 646 -6.79 -5.79 5.84
CA HIS A 646 -5.45 -6.32 6.11
C HIS A 646 -5.41 -7.84 6.21
N ALA A 647 -6.40 -8.43 6.86
CA ALA A 647 -6.39 -9.85 7.18
C ALA A 647 -6.82 -10.73 6.00
N TYR A 648 -7.77 -10.26 5.20
CA TYR A 648 -8.47 -11.11 4.23
C TYR A 648 -7.98 -10.94 2.81
N SER A 649 -7.08 -9.98 2.54
CA SER A 649 -6.54 -9.72 1.21
C SER A 649 -5.03 -9.44 1.25
N THR A 650 -4.34 -9.74 0.16
CA THR A 650 -2.91 -9.41 -0.08
C THR A 650 -2.75 -8.06 -0.79
N SER A 651 -3.82 -7.53 -1.38
CA SER A 651 -3.78 -6.36 -2.28
C SER A 651 -4.88 -5.33 -2.02
N ALA A 652 -5.48 -5.36 -0.82
CA ALA A 652 -6.50 -4.38 -0.46
C ALA A 652 -5.96 -2.95 -0.36
N THR A 653 -6.85 -1.98 -0.54
CA THR A 653 -6.56 -0.54 -0.44
C THR A 653 -7.64 0.19 0.35
N LEU A 654 -7.24 1.25 1.06
CA LEU A 654 -8.16 2.22 1.66
C LEU A 654 -8.50 3.37 0.71
N GLU A 655 -7.70 3.55 -0.35
CA GLU A 655 -7.87 4.63 -1.32
C GLU A 655 -9.23 4.52 -2.03
N GLY A 656 -9.96 5.63 -2.11
CA GLY A 656 -11.25 5.68 -2.78
C GLY A 656 -12.43 5.06 -2.02
N LEU A 657 -12.21 4.45 -0.85
CA LEU A 657 -13.26 3.70 -0.14
C LEU A 657 -14.42 4.61 0.30
N THR A 658 -14.13 5.80 0.85
CA THR A 658 -15.14 6.80 1.26
C THR A 658 -15.25 8.00 0.32
N ASP A 659 -14.50 8.03 -0.78
CA ASP A 659 -14.52 9.15 -1.72
C ASP A 659 -15.92 9.37 -2.30
N ASN A 660 -16.36 10.63 -2.26
CA ASN A 660 -17.64 11.10 -2.80
C ASN A 660 -18.86 10.30 -2.32
N LEU A 661 -18.83 9.79 -1.09
CA LEU A 661 -19.92 9.00 -0.51
C LEU A 661 -21.26 9.78 -0.54
N GLY A 662 -22.32 9.12 -1.03
CA GLY A 662 -23.63 9.73 -1.24
C GLY A 662 -23.74 10.68 -2.45
N LYS A 663 -22.64 10.89 -3.21
CA LYS A 663 -22.62 11.69 -4.44
C LYS A 663 -22.30 10.84 -5.66
N GLU A 664 -21.34 9.93 -5.51
CA GLU A 664 -20.99 8.92 -6.51
C GLU A 664 -21.37 7.54 -5.96
N TRP A 665 -22.15 6.81 -6.74
CA TRP A 665 -22.71 5.51 -6.35
C TRP A 665 -21.95 4.39 -7.05
N LYS A 666 -21.14 3.64 -6.30
CA LYS A 666 -20.32 2.56 -6.86
C LYS A 666 -21.17 1.39 -7.35
N PHE A 667 -22.31 1.12 -6.71
CA PHE A 667 -23.22 0.06 -7.14
C PHE A 667 -23.95 0.35 -8.47
N ALA A 668 -23.84 1.57 -9.02
CA ALA A 668 -24.43 1.89 -10.32
C ALA A 668 -23.91 0.98 -11.45
N LYS A 669 -22.69 0.46 -11.30
CA LYS A 669 -22.04 -0.47 -12.23
C LYS A 669 -22.42 -1.94 -12.04
N THR A 670 -23.28 -2.27 -11.09
CA THR A 670 -23.71 -3.66 -10.87
C THR A 670 -24.44 -4.18 -12.12
N ALA A 671 -23.90 -5.23 -12.72
CA ALA A 671 -24.37 -5.89 -13.92
C ALA A 671 -25.41 -6.98 -13.60
N ILE A 672 -26.46 -7.09 -14.43
CA ILE A 672 -27.42 -8.20 -14.33
C ILE A 672 -27.03 -9.26 -15.36
N LYS A 673 -26.83 -10.49 -14.89
CA LYS A 673 -26.47 -11.61 -15.76
C LYS A 673 -27.63 -11.98 -16.69
N PRO A 674 -27.40 -12.13 -18.01
CA PRO A 674 -28.37 -12.69 -18.96
C PRO A 674 -28.42 -14.22 -18.99
N TRP A 675 -27.36 -14.90 -18.53
CA TRP A 675 -27.27 -16.37 -18.47
C TRP A 675 -26.85 -16.89 -17.07
N PRO A 676 -27.34 -18.07 -16.63
CA PRO A 676 -27.14 -18.60 -15.28
C PRO A 676 -25.77 -19.29 -15.11
N ALA A 677 -24.67 -18.57 -15.32
CA ALA A 677 -23.31 -19.10 -15.25
C ALA A 677 -22.31 -18.06 -14.72
N CYS A 678 -21.09 -18.50 -14.41
CA CYS A 678 -20.02 -17.62 -13.94
C CYS A 678 -19.81 -16.46 -14.92
N ARG A 679 -19.73 -15.22 -14.41
CA ARG A 679 -19.65 -14.01 -15.24
C ARG A 679 -18.50 -14.06 -16.25
N MET A 680 -17.40 -14.69 -15.86
CA MET A 680 -16.19 -14.90 -16.67
C MET A 680 -16.42 -15.74 -17.94
N THR A 681 -17.60 -16.34 -18.11
CA THR A 681 -17.96 -17.13 -19.31
C THR A 681 -18.80 -16.35 -20.33
N HIS A 682 -19.35 -15.18 -19.96
CA HIS A 682 -20.43 -14.53 -20.70
C HIS A 682 -19.98 -13.95 -22.06
N THR A 683 -18.75 -13.46 -22.16
CA THR A 683 -18.15 -13.04 -23.46
C THR A 683 -18.16 -14.17 -24.47
N SER A 684 -17.76 -15.37 -24.03
CA SER A 684 -17.71 -16.54 -24.91
C SER A 684 -19.09 -17.09 -25.23
N ILE A 685 -20.03 -17.09 -24.28
CA ILE A 685 -21.43 -17.47 -24.53
C ILE A 685 -22.00 -16.64 -25.68
N GLN A 686 -21.84 -15.31 -25.60
CA GLN A 686 -22.36 -14.41 -26.63
C GLN A 686 -21.65 -14.58 -27.97
N MET A 687 -20.30 -14.65 -27.99
CA MET A 687 -19.55 -14.85 -29.23
C MET A 687 -19.92 -16.16 -29.94
N VAL A 688 -20.17 -17.22 -29.17
CA VAL A 688 -20.57 -18.53 -29.70
C VAL A 688 -21.97 -18.48 -30.30
N ASP A 689 -22.92 -17.78 -29.68
CA ASP A 689 -24.26 -17.61 -30.25
C ASP A 689 -24.22 -16.92 -31.62
N GLU A 690 -23.44 -15.84 -31.72
CA GLU A 690 -23.22 -15.11 -32.98
C GLU A 690 -22.57 -16.00 -34.06
N LEU A 691 -21.52 -16.75 -33.69
CA LEU A 691 -20.78 -17.60 -34.63
C LEU A 691 -21.57 -18.86 -35.03
N SER A 692 -22.24 -19.52 -34.10
CA SER A 692 -23.06 -20.71 -34.37
C SER A 692 -24.26 -20.39 -35.26
N THR A 693 -24.82 -19.19 -35.12
CA THR A 693 -25.86 -18.67 -36.02
C THR A 693 -25.31 -18.41 -37.42
N LEU A 694 -24.17 -17.72 -37.53
CA LEU A 694 -23.57 -17.36 -38.82
C LEU A 694 -23.08 -18.59 -39.61
N TYR A 695 -22.56 -19.61 -38.91
CA TYR A 695 -21.99 -20.83 -39.51
C TYR A 695 -22.85 -22.07 -39.23
N LYS A 696 -24.16 -21.89 -39.11
CA LYS A 696 -25.12 -22.94 -38.76
C LYS A 696 -24.93 -24.19 -39.63
N GLY A 697 -24.81 -25.34 -38.98
CA GLY A 697 -24.67 -26.64 -39.64
C GLY A 697 -23.26 -27.00 -40.11
N LYS A 698 -22.27 -26.11 -39.97
CA LYS A 698 -20.87 -26.47 -40.24
C LYS A 698 -20.24 -27.23 -39.06
N PRO A 699 -19.61 -28.40 -39.28
CA PRO A 699 -18.96 -29.15 -38.22
C PRO A 699 -17.69 -28.43 -37.74
N VAL A 700 -17.62 -28.21 -36.43
CA VAL A 700 -16.47 -27.60 -35.76
C VAL A 700 -15.33 -28.62 -35.69
N LYS A 701 -14.13 -28.19 -36.09
CA LYS A 701 -12.89 -28.95 -35.91
C LYS A 701 -12.18 -28.58 -34.61
N LYS A 702 -12.08 -27.28 -34.30
CA LYS A 702 -11.42 -26.77 -33.10
C LYS A 702 -11.95 -25.39 -32.69
N ILE A 703 -12.08 -25.15 -31.39
CA ILE A 703 -12.32 -23.84 -30.81
C ILE A 703 -11.15 -23.53 -29.88
N GLN A 704 -10.53 -22.36 -30.02
CA GLN A 704 -9.51 -21.88 -29.11
C GLN A 704 -9.99 -20.58 -28.47
N VAL A 705 -9.86 -20.47 -27.15
CA VAL A 705 -10.22 -19.26 -26.40
C VAL A 705 -9.07 -18.84 -25.51
N GLU A 706 -8.71 -17.56 -25.58
CA GLU A 706 -7.74 -16.93 -24.68
C GLU A 706 -8.49 -16.12 -23.63
N LEU A 707 -8.10 -16.29 -22.37
CA LEU A 707 -8.61 -15.57 -21.21
C LEU A 707 -7.46 -14.93 -20.42
N SER A 708 -7.80 -13.92 -19.62
CA SER A 708 -6.88 -13.42 -18.58
C SER A 708 -6.52 -14.53 -17.58
N PRO A 709 -5.32 -14.51 -16.95
CA PRO A 709 -4.90 -15.57 -16.03
C PRO A 709 -5.88 -15.84 -14.88
N GLY A 710 -6.51 -14.78 -14.35
CA GLY A 710 -7.53 -14.89 -13.30
C GLY A 710 -8.79 -15.62 -13.77
N CYS A 711 -9.33 -15.26 -14.94
CA CYS A 711 -10.47 -15.95 -15.52
C CYS A 711 -10.13 -17.41 -15.89
N TRP A 712 -8.94 -17.63 -16.46
CA TRP A 712 -8.46 -18.97 -16.80
C TRP A 712 -8.42 -19.88 -15.56
N ASN A 713 -7.87 -19.41 -14.44
CA ASN A 713 -7.82 -20.18 -13.19
C ASN A 713 -9.21 -20.62 -12.70
N ILE A 714 -10.24 -19.78 -12.87
CA ILE A 714 -11.58 -20.06 -12.33
C ILE A 714 -12.43 -20.88 -13.30
N VAL A 715 -12.43 -20.60 -14.60
CA VAL A 715 -13.34 -21.24 -15.57
C VAL A 715 -12.66 -21.96 -16.73
N GLY A 716 -11.37 -21.70 -16.98
CA GLY A 716 -10.65 -22.14 -18.18
C GLY A 716 -9.67 -23.29 -17.97
N MET A 717 -9.20 -23.55 -16.74
CA MET A 717 -8.24 -24.62 -16.47
C MET A 717 -8.72 -25.97 -17.02
N PRO A 718 -7.88 -26.75 -17.71
CA PRO A 718 -8.25 -28.04 -18.29
C PRO A 718 -8.30 -29.15 -17.22
N LYS A 719 -9.04 -28.92 -16.12
CA LYS A 719 -9.37 -29.95 -15.14
C LYS A 719 -10.48 -30.85 -15.70
N GLN A 720 -10.45 -32.14 -15.37
CA GLN A 720 -11.42 -33.11 -15.88
C GLN A 720 -12.88 -32.70 -15.63
N ASN A 721 -13.19 -32.20 -14.44
CA ASN A 721 -14.54 -31.72 -14.09
C ASN A 721 -14.91 -30.39 -14.76
N LYS A 722 -13.96 -29.68 -15.38
CA LYS A 722 -14.27 -28.50 -16.21
C LYS A 722 -14.51 -28.91 -17.66
N ILE A 723 -13.69 -29.78 -18.23
CA ILE A 723 -13.90 -30.25 -19.62
C ILE A 723 -15.19 -31.08 -19.70
N HIS A 724 -15.43 -31.93 -18.70
CA HIS A 724 -16.63 -32.76 -18.56
C HIS A 724 -17.26 -32.58 -17.17
N PRO A 725 -18.08 -31.54 -16.98
CA PRO A 725 -18.80 -31.32 -15.73
C PRO A 725 -19.57 -32.52 -15.24
N GLN A 726 -19.40 -32.86 -13.96
CA GLN A 726 -20.08 -33.99 -13.33
C GLN A 726 -21.32 -33.53 -12.54
N CYS A 727 -21.38 -32.25 -12.20
CA CYS A 727 -22.53 -31.63 -11.54
C CYS A 727 -22.82 -30.24 -12.10
N ILE A 728 -23.93 -29.65 -11.67
CA ILE A 728 -24.38 -28.33 -12.12
C ILE A 728 -23.37 -27.22 -11.75
N VAL A 729 -22.78 -27.28 -10.55
CA VAL A 729 -21.79 -26.27 -10.14
C VAL A 729 -20.53 -26.35 -10.99
N ASP A 730 -20.05 -27.55 -11.31
CA ASP A 730 -18.94 -27.69 -12.27
C ASP A 730 -19.28 -27.02 -13.61
N ALA A 731 -20.50 -27.22 -14.10
CA ALA A 731 -20.98 -26.66 -15.38
C ALA A 731 -21.13 -25.13 -15.34
N GLN A 732 -21.58 -24.57 -14.22
CA GLN A 732 -21.64 -23.11 -13.99
C GLN A 732 -20.25 -22.45 -14.06
N PHE A 733 -19.19 -23.19 -13.68
CA PHE A 733 -17.79 -22.75 -13.66
C PHE A 733 -16.92 -23.46 -14.70
N SER A 734 -17.52 -23.89 -15.81
CA SER A 734 -16.83 -24.51 -16.95
C SER A 734 -17.07 -23.71 -18.21
N LEU A 735 -16.03 -23.03 -18.71
CA LEU A 735 -16.14 -22.35 -20.00
C LEU A 735 -16.34 -23.34 -21.16
N TYR A 736 -15.77 -24.54 -21.07
CA TYR A 736 -15.96 -25.63 -22.04
C TYR A 736 -17.45 -25.94 -22.23
N TYR A 737 -18.14 -26.21 -21.13
CA TYR A 737 -19.56 -26.54 -21.15
C TYR A 737 -20.41 -25.38 -21.64
N GLN A 738 -20.15 -24.16 -21.16
CA GLN A 738 -20.92 -22.98 -21.56
C GLN A 738 -20.79 -22.70 -23.06
N ILE A 739 -19.60 -22.90 -23.66
CA ILE A 739 -19.40 -22.84 -25.11
C ILE A 739 -20.17 -23.96 -25.80
N ALA A 740 -20.01 -25.21 -25.36
CA ALA A 740 -20.61 -26.36 -26.04
C ALA A 740 -22.14 -26.30 -26.04
N VAL A 741 -22.74 -25.96 -24.90
CA VAL A 741 -24.20 -25.91 -24.75
C VAL A 741 -24.80 -24.75 -25.55
N SER A 742 -24.16 -23.58 -25.53
CA SER A 742 -24.61 -22.42 -26.31
C SER A 742 -24.48 -22.68 -27.81
N TRP A 743 -23.41 -23.37 -28.24
CA TRP A 743 -23.19 -23.70 -29.66
C TRP A 743 -24.25 -24.66 -30.20
N LEU A 744 -24.60 -25.69 -29.42
CA LEU A 744 -25.48 -26.76 -29.88
C LEU A 744 -26.97 -26.44 -29.69
N TYR A 745 -27.31 -25.71 -28.63
CA TYR A 745 -28.70 -25.53 -28.20
C TYR A 745 -29.15 -24.06 -28.13
N GLY A 746 -28.24 -23.11 -28.38
CA GLY A 746 -28.50 -21.67 -28.30
C GLY A 746 -28.54 -21.16 -26.86
N ILE A 747 -28.74 -19.84 -26.72
CA ILE A 747 -28.58 -19.12 -25.45
C ILE A 747 -29.89 -18.85 -24.68
N ASP A 748 -31.05 -19.10 -25.29
CA ASP A 748 -32.38 -18.78 -24.74
C ASP A 748 -32.99 -19.93 -23.88
N LEU A 749 -32.15 -20.64 -23.11
CA LEU A 749 -32.58 -21.79 -22.30
C LEU A 749 -32.78 -21.48 -20.81
N GLN A 750 -32.29 -20.33 -20.33
CA GLN A 750 -32.26 -20.00 -18.90
C GLN A 750 -31.67 -21.16 -18.07
N TRP A 751 -32.26 -21.48 -16.91
CA TRP A 751 -31.79 -22.55 -16.02
C TRP A 751 -31.82 -23.94 -16.67
N ARG A 752 -32.65 -24.15 -17.69
CA ARG A 752 -32.79 -25.45 -18.38
C ARG A 752 -31.56 -25.86 -19.18
N VAL A 753 -30.58 -24.97 -19.32
CA VAL A 753 -29.26 -25.33 -19.85
C VAL A 753 -28.70 -26.56 -19.14
N TYR A 754 -28.93 -26.69 -17.82
CA TYR A 754 -28.41 -27.78 -17.00
C TYR A 754 -29.20 -29.10 -17.11
N ASP A 755 -30.38 -29.11 -17.73
CA ASP A 755 -31.11 -30.36 -18.07
C ASP A 755 -30.29 -31.22 -19.05
N LEU A 756 -29.35 -30.59 -19.77
CA LEU A 756 -28.55 -31.20 -20.84
C LEU A 756 -27.21 -31.78 -20.34
N LEU A 757 -26.91 -31.73 -19.04
CA LEU A 757 -25.60 -32.11 -18.49
C LEU A 757 -25.13 -33.52 -18.91
N ALA A 758 -26.06 -34.45 -19.09
CA ALA A 758 -25.78 -35.84 -19.48
C ALA A 758 -25.69 -36.05 -21.02
N ASP A 759 -25.86 -35.02 -21.83
CA ASP A 759 -25.85 -35.14 -23.29
C ASP A 759 -24.43 -35.39 -23.82
N LYS A 760 -24.24 -36.54 -24.47
CA LYS A 760 -22.94 -36.96 -25.02
C LYS A 760 -22.41 -36.00 -26.09
N LYS A 761 -23.28 -35.29 -26.81
CA LYS A 761 -22.86 -34.32 -27.84
C LYS A 761 -22.09 -33.14 -27.24
N LEU A 762 -22.40 -32.77 -25.99
CA LEU A 762 -21.65 -31.74 -25.28
C LEU A 762 -20.21 -32.21 -25.06
N ASN A 763 -20.03 -33.43 -24.56
CA ASN A 763 -18.70 -34.01 -24.34
C ASN A 763 -17.90 -34.10 -25.64
N GLU A 764 -18.52 -34.50 -26.75
CA GLU A 764 -17.85 -34.55 -28.05
C GLU A 764 -17.35 -33.17 -28.51
N LEU A 765 -18.10 -32.10 -28.21
CA LEU A 765 -17.70 -30.74 -28.56
C LEU A 765 -16.69 -30.15 -27.57
N THR A 766 -16.79 -30.44 -26.27
CA THR A 766 -15.82 -29.92 -25.28
C THR A 766 -14.41 -30.43 -25.51
N GLU A 767 -14.24 -31.64 -26.03
CA GLU A 767 -12.94 -32.21 -26.45
C GLU A 767 -12.29 -31.46 -27.62
N LYS A 768 -13.03 -30.59 -28.30
CA LYS A 768 -12.54 -29.74 -29.40
C LYS A 768 -12.21 -28.32 -28.95
N ILE A 769 -12.33 -28.01 -27.65
CA ILE A 769 -12.13 -26.67 -27.10
C ILE A 769 -10.80 -26.62 -26.34
N ASP A 770 -9.93 -25.70 -26.74
CA ASP A 770 -8.70 -25.37 -26.02
C ASP A 770 -8.84 -23.99 -25.37
N ILE A 771 -8.59 -23.89 -24.07
CA ILE A 771 -8.64 -22.62 -23.34
C ILE A 771 -7.26 -22.28 -22.80
N LEU A 772 -6.74 -21.15 -23.26
CA LEU A 772 -5.39 -20.68 -22.98
C LEU A 772 -5.43 -19.48 -22.03
N SER A 773 -4.42 -19.40 -21.17
CA SER A 773 -4.14 -18.19 -20.39
C SER A 773 -3.27 -17.25 -21.22
N ASN A 774 -3.67 -15.99 -21.33
CA ASN A 774 -2.92 -14.93 -22.04
C ASN A 774 -2.88 -13.66 -21.17
N GLU A 775 -1.69 -13.17 -20.85
CA GLU A 775 -1.48 -11.95 -20.05
C GLU A 775 -1.93 -10.67 -20.77
N ASP A 776 -2.00 -10.70 -22.10
CA ASP A 776 -2.46 -9.56 -22.92
C ASP A 776 -3.99 -9.43 -22.98
N VAL A 777 -4.72 -10.40 -22.42
CA VAL A 777 -6.18 -10.36 -22.29
C VAL A 777 -6.53 -9.78 -20.92
N VAL A 778 -7.26 -8.67 -20.92
CA VAL A 778 -7.54 -7.93 -19.69
C VAL A 778 -8.94 -8.24 -19.13
N THR A 779 -9.06 -8.21 -17.81
CA THR A 779 -10.35 -8.30 -17.10
C THR A 779 -11.21 -9.51 -17.54
N LEU A 780 -12.40 -9.26 -18.08
CA LEU A 780 -13.39 -10.23 -18.55
C LEU A 780 -13.35 -10.43 -20.08
N GLU A 781 -12.35 -9.86 -20.78
CA GLU A 781 -12.16 -10.06 -22.22
C GLU A 781 -11.96 -11.54 -22.54
N ALA A 782 -12.50 -11.98 -23.68
CA ALA A 782 -12.14 -13.25 -24.28
C ALA A 782 -11.83 -13.07 -25.78
N ARG A 783 -10.79 -13.76 -26.27
CA ARG A 783 -10.45 -13.83 -27.69
C ARG A 783 -10.64 -15.26 -28.17
N MET A 784 -11.42 -15.45 -29.22
CA MET A 784 -11.86 -16.75 -29.71
C MET A 784 -11.48 -16.95 -31.17
N GLN A 785 -10.93 -18.11 -31.49
CA GLN A 785 -10.76 -18.61 -32.85
C GLN A 785 -11.54 -19.91 -33.01
N VAL A 786 -12.33 -20.01 -34.08
CA VAL A 786 -13.02 -21.25 -34.48
C VAL A 786 -12.47 -21.72 -35.81
N GLU A 787 -12.14 -23.00 -35.91
CA GLU A 787 -11.76 -23.71 -37.13
C GLU A 787 -12.81 -24.79 -37.43
N TRP A 788 -13.24 -24.87 -38.69
CA TRP A 788 -14.19 -25.88 -39.18
C TRP A 788 -13.46 -27.00 -39.94
N GLU A 789 -14.13 -28.14 -40.14
CA GLU A 789 -13.55 -29.30 -40.84
C GLU A 789 -13.17 -28.99 -42.30
N ASP A 790 -13.80 -27.99 -42.92
CA ASP A 790 -13.48 -27.51 -44.27
C ASP A 790 -12.24 -26.59 -44.33
N GLY A 791 -11.59 -26.34 -43.18
CA GLY A 791 -10.41 -25.49 -43.04
C GLY A 791 -10.72 -23.99 -42.90
N THR A 792 -11.99 -23.57 -42.98
CA THR A 792 -12.38 -22.18 -42.71
C THR A 792 -12.00 -21.81 -41.27
N LYS A 793 -11.66 -20.53 -41.04
CA LYS A 793 -11.42 -19.98 -39.70
C LYS A 793 -12.13 -18.65 -39.49
N ALA A 794 -12.54 -18.38 -38.25
CA ALA A 794 -13.07 -17.09 -37.83
C ALA A 794 -12.47 -16.70 -36.48
N ASN A 795 -12.14 -15.42 -36.33
CA ASN A 795 -11.68 -14.83 -35.07
C ASN A 795 -12.73 -13.85 -34.55
N ARG A 796 -12.93 -13.83 -33.22
CA ARG A 796 -13.78 -12.88 -32.51
C ARG A 796 -13.11 -12.49 -31.20
N ALA A 797 -13.35 -11.28 -30.73
CA ALA A 797 -12.94 -10.82 -29.43
C ALA A 797 -14.05 -9.94 -28.84
N MET A 798 -14.27 -10.05 -27.54
CA MET A 798 -15.30 -9.29 -26.85
C MET A 798 -14.84 -8.94 -25.44
N VAL A 799 -15.09 -7.68 -25.05
CA VAL A 799 -14.78 -7.17 -23.71
C VAL A 799 -16.07 -7.04 -22.88
N PHE A 800 -17.14 -6.48 -23.46
CA PHE A 800 -18.37 -6.15 -22.75
C PHE A 800 -19.57 -6.96 -23.27
N PRO A 801 -19.85 -8.15 -22.68
CA PRO A 801 -21.02 -8.94 -23.05
C PRO A 801 -22.30 -8.30 -22.52
N LEU A 802 -23.45 -8.78 -23.00
CA LEU A 802 -24.75 -8.37 -22.50
C LEU A 802 -24.82 -8.44 -20.96
N GLY A 803 -25.37 -7.40 -20.36
CA GLY A 803 -25.47 -7.20 -18.92
C GLY A 803 -24.40 -6.29 -18.32
N GLU A 804 -23.26 -6.05 -19.01
CA GLU A 804 -22.24 -5.10 -18.51
C GLU A 804 -22.78 -3.67 -18.49
N PRO A 805 -22.21 -2.74 -17.70
CA PRO A 805 -22.58 -1.32 -17.73
C PRO A 805 -22.52 -0.71 -19.14
N GLU A 806 -21.56 -1.14 -19.96
CA GLU A 806 -21.37 -0.69 -21.34
C GLU A 806 -22.38 -1.32 -22.32
N ASN A 807 -22.99 -2.46 -21.95
CA ASN A 807 -23.98 -3.17 -22.75
C ASN A 807 -25.09 -3.77 -21.86
N PRO A 808 -25.90 -2.93 -21.19
CA PRO A 808 -26.80 -3.38 -20.14
C PRO A 808 -28.01 -4.11 -20.71
N LEU A 809 -28.62 -4.99 -19.91
CA LEU A 809 -29.95 -5.51 -20.21
C LEU A 809 -30.96 -4.36 -20.22
N SER A 810 -31.82 -4.32 -21.24
CA SER A 810 -32.97 -3.42 -21.22
C SER A 810 -33.94 -3.81 -20.12
N ARG A 811 -34.78 -2.86 -19.68
CA ARG A 811 -35.84 -3.10 -18.72
C ARG A 811 -36.76 -4.26 -19.14
N ASP A 812 -37.13 -4.31 -20.42
CA ASP A 812 -37.91 -5.42 -20.98
C ASP A 812 -37.14 -6.75 -20.93
N GLY A 813 -35.83 -6.72 -21.12
CA GLY A 813 -34.96 -7.89 -20.96
C GLY A 813 -34.94 -8.42 -19.53
N ILE A 814 -34.86 -7.52 -18.53
CA ILE A 814 -34.94 -7.87 -17.11
C ILE A 814 -36.30 -8.49 -16.78
N TYR A 815 -37.40 -7.91 -17.29
CA TYR A 815 -38.74 -8.48 -17.09
C TYR A 815 -38.94 -9.80 -17.82
N LYS A 816 -38.39 -9.97 -19.03
CA LYS A 816 -38.39 -11.27 -19.73
C LYS A 816 -37.67 -12.34 -18.90
N LYS A 817 -36.50 -12.01 -18.33
CA LYS A 817 -35.77 -12.89 -17.42
C LYS A 817 -36.61 -13.25 -16.19
N PHE A 818 -37.13 -12.25 -15.47
CA PHE A 818 -37.98 -12.45 -14.30
C PHE A 818 -39.20 -13.33 -14.61
N LEU A 819 -39.94 -13.01 -15.67
CA LEU A 819 -41.15 -13.74 -16.05
C LEU A 819 -40.85 -15.19 -16.43
N GLY A 820 -39.71 -15.46 -17.09
CA GLY A 820 -39.30 -16.84 -17.39
C GLY A 820 -39.08 -17.69 -16.14
N LEU A 821 -38.53 -17.09 -15.08
CA LEU A 821 -38.24 -17.75 -13.81
C LEU A 821 -39.47 -17.86 -12.89
N VAL A 822 -40.40 -16.90 -12.93
CA VAL A 822 -41.46 -16.76 -11.93
C VAL A 822 -42.83 -17.23 -12.42
N SER A 823 -43.14 -17.06 -13.70
CA SER A 823 -44.51 -17.21 -14.20
C SER A 823 -45.06 -18.63 -14.08
N HIS A 824 -44.20 -19.64 -14.21
CA HIS A 824 -44.60 -21.04 -14.07
C HIS A 824 -44.81 -21.45 -12.59
N ILE A 825 -44.33 -20.66 -11.63
CA ILE A 825 -44.44 -20.91 -10.20
C ILE A 825 -45.64 -20.16 -9.61
N TYR A 826 -45.78 -18.87 -9.90
CA TYR A 826 -46.82 -18.00 -9.34
C TYR A 826 -47.97 -17.68 -10.28
N GLY A 827 -47.85 -18.02 -11.56
CA GLY A 827 -48.78 -17.60 -12.61
C GLY A 827 -48.55 -16.15 -13.06
N ASN A 828 -48.83 -15.89 -14.34
CA ASN A 828 -48.60 -14.58 -14.99
C ASN A 828 -49.21 -13.40 -14.22
N LYS A 829 -50.44 -13.54 -13.71
CA LYS A 829 -51.14 -12.45 -13.00
C LYS A 829 -50.39 -12.02 -11.73
N LYS A 830 -49.91 -12.97 -10.93
CA LYS A 830 -49.17 -12.70 -9.70
C LYS A 830 -47.76 -12.18 -10.01
N ALA A 831 -47.10 -12.74 -11.02
CA ALA A 831 -45.80 -12.25 -11.49
C ALA A 831 -45.85 -10.78 -11.95
N GLN A 832 -46.86 -10.40 -12.74
CA GLN A 832 -47.08 -9.01 -13.17
C GLN A 832 -47.38 -8.08 -11.99
N LYS A 833 -48.12 -8.56 -10.98
CA LYS A 833 -48.37 -7.79 -9.76
C LYS A 833 -47.07 -7.53 -8.98
N ILE A 834 -46.17 -8.51 -8.90
CA ILE A 834 -44.85 -8.32 -8.26
C ILE A 834 -44.05 -7.22 -8.99
N ILE A 835 -43.99 -7.27 -10.33
CA ILE A 835 -43.35 -6.21 -11.13
C ILE A 835 -43.96 -4.84 -10.78
N ALA A 836 -45.28 -4.71 -10.86
CA ALA A 836 -45.96 -3.45 -10.59
C ALA A 836 -45.72 -2.94 -9.15
N THR A 837 -45.65 -3.83 -8.16
CA THR A 837 -45.34 -3.46 -6.78
C THR A 837 -43.89 -2.97 -6.64
N VAL A 838 -42.91 -3.62 -7.27
CA VAL A 838 -41.51 -3.13 -7.25
C VAL A 838 -41.36 -1.82 -8.02
N GLU A 839 -42.06 -1.65 -9.14
CA GLU A 839 -42.05 -0.41 -9.92
C GLU A 839 -42.59 0.79 -9.14
N ASN A 840 -43.55 0.57 -8.25
CA ASN A 840 -44.18 1.61 -7.42
C ASN A 840 -43.76 1.50 -5.94
N LEU A 841 -42.59 0.93 -5.68
CA LEU A 841 -42.19 0.53 -4.33
C LEU A 841 -42.25 1.69 -3.33
N GLU A 842 -41.90 2.93 -3.71
CA GLU A 842 -42.01 4.13 -2.86
C GLU A 842 -43.40 4.40 -2.27
N SER A 843 -44.46 3.82 -2.85
CA SER A 843 -45.85 3.97 -2.41
C SER A 843 -46.41 2.70 -1.75
N ALA A 844 -45.58 1.67 -1.53
CA ALA A 844 -45.96 0.40 -0.92
C ALA A 844 -45.28 0.21 0.44
N HIS A 845 -45.75 -0.76 1.22
CA HIS A 845 -45.05 -1.28 2.39
C HIS A 845 -44.30 -2.57 2.07
N ALA A 846 -43.29 -2.91 2.88
CA ALA A 846 -42.56 -4.17 2.74
C ALA A 846 -43.49 -5.40 2.73
N GLN A 847 -44.52 -5.41 3.56
CA GLN A 847 -45.48 -6.52 3.62
C GLN A 847 -46.31 -6.67 2.33
N ASP A 848 -46.58 -5.59 1.60
CA ASP A 848 -47.31 -5.65 0.33
C ASP A 848 -46.54 -6.46 -0.71
N LEU A 849 -45.22 -6.26 -0.77
CA LEU A 849 -44.36 -7.06 -1.64
C LEU A 849 -44.18 -8.48 -1.09
N MET A 850 -43.85 -8.63 0.19
CA MET A 850 -43.55 -9.94 0.79
C MET A 850 -44.74 -10.90 0.77
N SER A 851 -45.97 -10.40 0.90
CA SER A 851 -47.18 -11.23 0.76
C SER A 851 -47.39 -11.80 -0.66
N LEU A 852 -46.70 -11.25 -1.66
CA LEU A 852 -46.68 -11.76 -3.03
C LEU A 852 -45.55 -12.76 -3.27
N LEU A 853 -44.57 -12.88 -2.37
CA LEU A 853 -43.43 -13.79 -2.51
C LEU A 853 -43.68 -15.09 -1.73
#